data_AF-A0A2G6QXZ4-F1
#
_entry.id   AF-A0A2G6QXZ4-F1
#
_cell.length_a   1.000
_cell.length_b   1.000
_cell.length_c   1.000
_cell.angle_alpha   90.00
_cell.angle_beta   90.00
_cell.angle_gamma   90.00
#
_symmetry.space_group_name_H-M   'P 1'
#
loop_
_entity.id
_entity.type
_entity.pdbx_description
1 polymer ?
#
loop_
_entity_poly.entity_id
_entity_poly.type
_entity_poly.pdbx_seq_one_letter_code
_entity_poly.pdbx_strand_id
1 'polypeptide(L)'
;MNKHIQKVAVIGSGIMGSGIACHFANIGVEVLLLDIVPRELDDKEKAKGLTLKDRVVRNRLVNNSLTTALKSKPSPIYHQKFASRITTGNLEDDIVKVAEADWIIEVVVERLDIKQKVFENLEKYRKPGTLITSNTSGIPIKFMSEGRSDDFQKHFCGTHFFNPARYLKLFEIIPGPKTSPEVLDFLNGYGEKFLGKTSVVAKDTPAFIGNRIGIFSIQSLFHMVKEMGMTVEEVDKLSGPVIGRPKSATFRTVDVVGLDTLVHVANGLYENCPKDEKHGLFKLPDFINTMMGNKWLGSKTGQGFYKKIKGKDGKSEILTLDLDNMEYRSKKRAKFATLELTKTIDKVVDRFKVLVGGKDRAGEFYRKSFAALFAYVSHRIPEISNELYKIDDAMKAGFGWEHGPFQIWDAIGLKKGLDIMEAEGEEPAAWVSEMVAAGMDSFYSVNEGASYFYDIPSKSMLKIPGQDAFIILDNIRKSNEVFKNSGVVIEDLGDGILNLEFQSKMNTIGGDVLAGLNKAIDLAEKDFQGLVVGNQGPNFSVGANIGMIFMMAVEQEYDELNMAVKMFQDTMMRMRYSSIPTISAPHGMTLGGGCELSMHADKVVAAAETYIGLVEFGVGVIPGGGGSKEFAVRASDTFKKNDVELNVLQEYFLTIGMAKVSTSAYEAYDLGILQKGKDIVVVNKERQIATAKAHAKLMAETGYTKPVKRKDIKVLGKQALGMFLVGTDSMEASHFISEHDHKIANKLAYVMAGGDLSEPTLVSEQYLLDIEREAFLSLCTERKTLERIQHMLKTGKPLRN
;
A
#
# COMPACT_ATOMS: atom_id res chain seq x y z
N MET A 1 -19.52 23.11 2.73
CA MET A 1 -18.95 23.23 4.09
C MET A 1 -17.42 23.41 4.11
N ASN A 2 -16.90 24.49 4.72
CA ASN A 2 -15.47 24.63 5.05
C ASN A 2 -15.24 24.25 6.52
N LYS A 3 -15.07 22.95 6.80
CA LYS A 3 -14.85 22.42 8.15
C LYS A 3 -13.42 21.92 8.28
N HIS A 4 -12.80 22.16 9.43
CA HIS A 4 -11.49 21.62 9.78
C HIS A 4 -11.67 20.57 10.88
N ILE A 5 -11.03 19.41 10.72
CA ILE A 5 -11.03 18.36 11.74
C ILE A 5 -9.73 18.48 12.53
N GLN A 6 -9.85 18.92 13.77
CA GLN A 6 -8.75 19.00 14.73
C GLN A 6 -8.81 17.84 15.72
N LYS A 7 -10.04 17.42 16.08
CA LYS A 7 -10.27 16.35 17.04
C LYS A 7 -11.36 15.38 16.60
N VAL A 8 -11.08 14.09 16.73
CA VAL A 8 -12.02 12.99 16.45
C VAL A 8 -12.27 12.18 17.71
N ALA A 9 -13.53 11.81 17.95
CA ALA A 9 -13.87 10.81 18.96
C ALA A 9 -14.21 9.48 18.27
N VAL A 10 -13.51 8.41 18.64
CA VAL A 10 -13.77 7.05 18.15
C VAL A 10 -14.39 6.25 19.29
N ILE A 11 -15.59 5.71 19.06
CA ILE A 11 -16.41 5.06 20.09
C ILE A 11 -16.42 3.55 19.86
N GLY A 12 -15.74 2.81 20.73
CA GLY A 12 -15.43 1.39 20.58
C GLY A 12 -13.95 1.22 20.23
N SER A 13 -13.19 0.54 21.09
CA SER A 13 -11.72 0.46 20.97
C SER A 13 -11.21 -0.80 20.29
N GLY A 14 -12.08 -1.71 19.85
CA GLY A 14 -11.70 -2.98 19.23
C GLY A 14 -10.78 -2.84 18.00
N ILE A 15 -10.53 -3.93 17.28
CA ILE A 15 -9.56 -3.97 16.16
C ILE A 15 -9.74 -2.80 15.19
N MET A 16 -10.98 -2.55 14.74
CA MET A 16 -11.28 -1.44 13.85
C MET A 16 -11.18 -0.07 14.52
N GLY A 17 -11.71 0.09 15.73
CA GLY A 17 -11.70 1.38 16.43
C GLY A 17 -10.29 1.87 16.74
N SER A 18 -9.43 1.00 17.29
CA SER A 18 -8.01 1.33 17.50
C SER A 18 -7.28 1.58 16.18
N GLY A 19 -7.62 0.85 15.11
CA GLY A 19 -7.06 1.07 13.77
C GLY A 19 -7.43 2.43 13.18
N ILE A 20 -8.71 2.82 13.26
CA ILE A 20 -9.20 4.13 12.83
C ILE A 20 -8.56 5.24 13.68
N ALA A 21 -8.45 5.06 14.99
CA ALA A 21 -7.77 6.01 15.87
C ALA A 21 -6.30 6.24 15.46
N CYS A 22 -5.57 5.16 15.17
CA CYS A 22 -4.21 5.28 14.63
C CYS A 22 -4.17 6.00 13.27
N HIS A 23 -5.16 5.75 12.40
CA HIS A 23 -5.23 6.37 11.08
C HIS A 23 -5.47 7.88 11.13
N PHE A 24 -6.29 8.37 12.06
CA PHE A 24 -6.44 9.80 12.30
C PHE A 24 -5.21 10.41 12.98
N ALA A 25 -4.62 9.72 13.96
CA ALA A 25 -3.38 10.17 14.59
C ALA A 25 -2.23 10.32 13.57
N ASN A 26 -2.17 9.45 12.56
CA ASN A 26 -1.19 9.50 11.47
C ASN A 26 -1.20 10.84 10.71
N ILE A 27 -2.37 11.42 10.51
CA ILE A 27 -2.56 12.65 9.73
C ILE A 27 -2.52 13.92 10.59
N GLY A 28 -2.10 13.79 11.86
CA GLY A 28 -1.92 14.92 12.77
C GLY A 28 -3.14 15.30 13.61
N VAL A 29 -4.21 14.52 13.56
CA VAL A 29 -5.47 14.79 14.28
C VAL A 29 -5.39 14.24 15.71
N GLU A 30 -5.92 15.00 16.67
CA GLU A 30 -6.10 14.52 18.04
C GLU A 30 -7.25 13.51 18.11
N VAL A 31 -7.05 12.41 18.82
CA VAL A 31 -8.04 11.34 18.90
C VAL A 31 -8.42 11.05 20.34
N LEU A 32 -9.72 11.07 20.62
CA LEU A 32 -10.31 10.53 21.83
C LEU A 32 -10.84 9.12 21.53
N LEU A 33 -10.18 8.09 22.04
CA LEU A 33 -10.63 6.70 21.91
C LEU A 33 -11.39 6.30 23.19
N LEU A 34 -12.68 6.01 23.06
CA LEU A 34 -13.53 5.61 24.19
C LEU A 34 -14.00 4.16 24.05
N ASP A 35 -14.13 3.47 25.18
CA ASP A 35 -14.81 2.17 25.24
C ASP A 35 -15.68 2.07 26.50
N ILE A 36 -16.41 0.97 26.66
CA ILE A 36 -17.14 0.65 27.90
C ILE A 36 -16.16 0.33 29.04
N VAL A 37 -16.64 0.44 30.27
CA VAL A 37 -15.92 -0.04 31.44
C VAL A 37 -16.04 -1.57 31.56
N PRO A 38 -15.01 -2.27 32.08
CA PRO A 38 -15.15 -3.69 32.37
C PRO A 38 -16.20 -3.98 33.43
N ARG A 39 -16.82 -5.15 33.34
CA ARG A 39 -17.81 -5.63 34.32
C ARG A 39 -17.21 -6.46 35.46
N GLU A 40 -15.97 -6.89 35.30
CA GLU A 40 -15.26 -7.74 36.27
C GLU A 40 -13.74 -7.47 36.25
N LEU A 41 -13.08 -7.83 37.35
CA LEU A 41 -11.62 -7.75 37.49
C LEU A 41 -10.95 -8.97 36.87
N ASP A 42 -9.77 -8.78 36.27
CA ASP A 42 -8.91 -9.90 35.88
C ASP A 42 -8.05 -10.38 37.06
N ASP A 43 -7.39 -11.52 36.88
CA ASP A 43 -6.58 -12.13 37.94
C ASP A 43 -5.38 -11.27 38.35
N LYS A 44 -4.83 -10.45 37.42
CA LYS A 44 -3.71 -9.55 37.71
C LYS A 44 -4.17 -8.35 38.54
N GLU A 45 -5.36 -7.85 38.29
CA GLU A 45 -5.98 -6.76 39.04
C GLU A 45 -6.38 -7.20 40.44
N LYS A 46 -6.98 -8.39 40.56
CA LYS A 46 -7.30 -9.02 41.86
C LYS A 46 -6.04 -9.18 42.71
N ALA A 47 -4.96 -9.68 42.12
CA ALA A 47 -3.67 -9.86 42.81
C ALA A 47 -3.03 -8.53 43.27
N LYS A 48 -3.36 -7.42 42.62
CA LYS A 48 -2.89 -6.06 42.98
C LYS A 48 -3.83 -5.32 43.93
N GLY A 49 -4.94 -5.94 44.36
CA GLY A 49 -5.93 -5.29 45.23
C GLY A 49 -6.71 -4.15 44.56
N LEU A 50 -6.78 -4.14 43.23
CA LEU A 50 -7.54 -3.13 42.48
C LEU A 50 -9.05 -3.43 42.51
N THR A 51 -9.85 -2.39 42.25
CA THR A 51 -11.31 -2.41 42.25
C THR A 51 -11.87 -1.91 40.91
N LEU A 52 -13.15 -2.18 40.64
CA LEU A 52 -13.83 -1.66 39.43
C LEU A 52 -13.97 -0.12 39.41
N LYS A 53 -13.65 0.56 40.52
CA LYS A 53 -13.66 2.03 40.60
C LYS A 53 -12.32 2.65 40.17
N ASP A 54 -11.24 1.87 40.15
CA ASP A 54 -9.93 2.38 39.81
C ASP A 54 -9.85 2.73 38.32
N ARG A 55 -9.36 3.94 38.00
CA ARG A 55 -9.28 4.44 36.61
C ARG A 55 -8.50 3.50 35.68
N VAL A 56 -7.47 2.85 36.21
CA VAL A 56 -6.67 1.87 35.44
C VAL A 56 -7.51 0.66 35.00
N VAL A 57 -8.43 0.21 35.85
CA VAL A 57 -9.36 -0.89 35.55
C VAL A 57 -10.45 -0.39 34.60
N ARG A 58 -11.06 0.76 34.88
CA ARG A 58 -12.13 1.35 34.06
C ARG A 58 -11.70 1.60 32.61
N ASN A 59 -10.43 1.95 32.40
CA ASN A 59 -9.85 2.15 31.06
C ASN A 59 -9.09 0.93 30.51
N ARG A 60 -9.12 -0.23 31.19
CA ARG A 60 -8.33 -1.40 30.76
C ARG A 60 -8.65 -1.84 29.33
N LEU A 61 -9.93 -1.92 28.95
CA LEU A 61 -10.33 -2.41 27.63
C LEU A 61 -9.73 -1.53 26.52
N VAL A 62 -9.93 -0.21 26.62
CA VAL A 62 -9.38 0.74 25.65
C VAL A 62 -7.85 0.75 25.62
N ASN A 63 -7.19 0.70 26.78
CA ASN A 63 -5.74 0.69 26.87
C ASN A 63 -5.13 -0.58 26.27
N ASN A 64 -5.74 -1.74 26.55
CA ASN A 64 -5.29 -3.02 26.02
C ASN A 64 -5.47 -3.09 24.50
N SER A 65 -6.60 -2.62 23.98
CA SER A 65 -6.86 -2.60 22.54
C SER A 65 -5.86 -1.70 21.81
N LEU A 66 -5.63 -0.47 22.31
CA LEU A 66 -4.65 0.44 21.72
C LEU A 66 -3.23 -0.14 21.77
N THR A 67 -2.83 -0.68 22.93
CA THR A 67 -1.52 -1.34 23.08
C THR A 67 -1.34 -2.50 22.10
N THR A 68 -2.40 -3.29 21.89
CA THR A 68 -2.40 -4.39 20.94
C THR A 68 -2.26 -3.89 19.51
N ALA A 69 -3.00 -2.84 19.15
CA ALA A 69 -2.91 -2.22 17.83
C ALA A 69 -1.49 -1.67 17.55
N LEU A 70 -0.88 -0.95 18.49
CA LEU A 70 0.47 -0.37 18.34
C LEU A 70 1.57 -1.43 18.18
N LYS A 71 1.36 -2.63 18.75
CA LYS A 71 2.28 -3.79 18.62
C LYS A 71 2.00 -4.67 17.42
N SER A 72 0.87 -4.47 16.74
CA SER A 72 0.47 -5.31 15.61
C SER A 72 1.38 -5.11 14.39
N LYS A 73 1.48 -6.16 13.56
CA LYS A 73 2.22 -6.14 12.30
C LYS A 73 1.30 -6.63 11.17
N PRO A 74 1.13 -5.88 10.07
CA PRO A 74 1.73 -4.57 9.79
C PRO A 74 1.18 -3.46 10.72
N SER A 75 1.98 -2.43 11.01
CA SER A 75 1.62 -1.42 12.00
C SER A 75 0.50 -0.49 11.50
N PRO A 76 -0.50 -0.15 12.32
CA PRO A 76 -1.55 0.80 11.95
C PRO A 76 -1.09 2.26 12.04
N ILE A 77 0.07 2.53 12.65
CA ILE A 77 0.63 3.87 12.83
C ILE A 77 1.90 4.05 11.99
N TYR A 78 2.07 5.22 11.38
CA TYR A 78 3.25 5.53 10.57
C TYR A 78 4.50 5.68 11.41
N HIS A 79 4.37 6.22 12.62
CA HIS A 79 5.47 6.48 13.52
C HIS A 79 4.99 6.35 14.97
N GLN A 80 5.74 5.65 15.82
CA GLN A 80 5.31 5.35 17.20
C GLN A 80 5.01 6.62 18.03
N LYS A 81 5.79 7.70 17.85
CA LYS A 81 5.53 9.01 18.49
C LYS A 81 4.13 9.57 18.22
N PHE A 82 3.48 9.22 17.10
CA PHE A 82 2.12 9.71 16.80
C PHE A 82 1.05 9.12 17.73
N ALA A 83 1.35 8.04 18.45
CA ALA A 83 0.44 7.47 19.45
C ALA A 83 0.12 8.45 20.58
N SER A 84 1.01 9.43 20.84
CA SER A 84 0.78 10.51 21.81
C SER A 84 -0.42 11.41 21.47
N ARG A 85 -0.90 11.37 20.22
CA ARG A 85 -2.11 12.08 19.77
C ARG A 85 -3.39 11.35 20.16
N ILE A 86 -3.30 10.13 20.69
CA ILE A 86 -4.45 9.30 21.06
C ILE A 86 -4.60 9.32 22.58
N THR A 87 -5.68 9.92 23.06
CA THR A 87 -6.11 9.88 24.46
C THR A 87 -7.14 8.79 24.64
N THR A 88 -6.94 7.90 25.62
CA THR A 88 -7.89 6.84 25.96
C THR A 88 -8.81 7.26 27.11
N GLY A 89 -10.06 6.80 27.06
CA GLY A 89 -11.06 7.04 28.11
C GLY A 89 -12.21 6.04 28.05
N ASN A 90 -13.25 6.25 28.85
CA ASN A 90 -14.43 5.40 28.84
C ASN A 90 -15.76 6.17 28.70
N LEU A 91 -16.81 5.45 28.30
CA LEU A 91 -18.14 6.01 28.00
C LEU A 91 -18.94 6.46 29.23
N GLU A 92 -18.47 6.18 30.44
CA GLU A 92 -19.10 6.66 31.68
C GLU A 92 -18.43 7.93 32.19
N ASP A 93 -17.10 7.92 32.31
CA ASP A 93 -16.33 9.00 32.93
C ASP A 93 -15.96 10.12 31.95
N ASP A 94 -15.71 9.76 30.69
CA ASP A 94 -15.06 10.64 29.71
C ASP A 94 -15.99 11.03 28.54
N ILE A 95 -17.26 10.57 28.52
CA ILE A 95 -18.19 10.85 27.40
C ILE A 95 -18.45 12.34 27.19
N VAL A 96 -18.43 13.15 28.24
CA VAL A 96 -18.59 14.61 28.14
C VAL A 96 -17.55 15.26 27.22
N LYS A 97 -16.37 14.63 27.04
CA LYS A 97 -15.29 15.13 26.18
C LYS A 97 -15.62 15.03 24.69
N VAL A 98 -16.67 14.30 24.28
CA VAL A 98 -17.11 14.29 22.87
C VAL A 98 -17.65 15.64 22.42
N ALA A 99 -17.96 16.55 23.35
CA ALA A 99 -18.29 17.95 23.05
C ALA A 99 -17.12 18.69 22.36
N GLU A 100 -15.89 18.22 22.50
CA GLU A 100 -14.70 18.82 21.87
C GLU A 100 -14.42 18.25 20.47
N ALA A 101 -15.13 17.19 20.04
CA ALA A 101 -14.88 16.54 18.77
C ALA A 101 -15.59 17.24 17.61
N ASP A 102 -14.88 17.39 16.49
CA ASP A 102 -15.43 17.88 15.23
C ASP A 102 -16.19 16.78 14.47
N TRP A 103 -15.75 15.54 14.72
CA TRP A 103 -16.29 14.31 14.14
C TRP A 103 -16.24 13.16 15.14
N ILE A 104 -17.39 12.51 15.36
CA ILE A 104 -17.58 11.32 16.19
C ILE A 104 -17.81 10.12 15.28
N ILE A 105 -17.06 9.02 15.48
CA ILE A 105 -17.14 7.79 14.70
C ILE A 105 -17.51 6.64 15.63
N GLU A 106 -18.66 6.01 15.40
CA GLU A 106 -19.11 4.83 16.11
C GLU A 106 -18.56 3.55 15.48
N VAL A 107 -17.93 2.70 16.31
CA VAL A 107 -17.26 1.45 15.93
C VAL A 107 -17.51 0.37 17.00
N VAL A 108 -18.71 0.35 17.58
CA VAL A 108 -19.15 -0.65 18.55
C VAL A 108 -19.71 -1.90 17.85
N VAL A 109 -20.09 -2.90 18.65
CA VAL A 109 -20.62 -4.18 18.18
C VAL A 109 -21.76 -4.03 17.18
N GLU A 110 -21.86 -4.95 16.23
CA GLU A 110 -22.82 -4.92 15.12
C GLU A 110 -24.24 -5.32 15.58
N ARG A 111 -24.84 -4.48 16.42
CA ARG A 111 -26.19 -4.63 16.96
C ARG A 111 -26.92 -3.29 17.00
N LEU A 112 -28.06 -3.21 16.31
CA LEU A 112 -28.85 -1.98 16.17
C LEU A 112 -29.24 -1.39 17.53
N ASP A 113 -29.71 -2.21 18.48
CA ASP A 113 -30.17 -1.74 19.79
C ASP A 113 -29.03 -1.13 20.64
N ILE A 114 -27.81 -1.62 20.48
CA ILE A 114 -26.62 -1.09 21.15
C ILE A 114 -26.19 0.22 20.49
N LYS A 115 -26.14 0.25 19.15
CA LYS A 115 -25.76 1.47 18.41
C LYS A 115 -26.73 2.62 18.69
N GLN A 116 -28.04 2.38 18.68
CA GLN A 116 -29.04 3.39 19.02
C GLN A 116 -28.84 3.96 20.44
N LYS A 117 -28.55 3.12 21.44
CA LYS A 117 -28.24 3.57 22.81
C LYS A 117 -26.97 4.43 22.87
N VAL A 118 -25.94 4.05 22.12
CA VAL A 118 -24.70 4.83 22.01
C VAL A 118 -24.98 6.19 21.40
N PHE A 119 -25.71 6.26 20.29
CA PHE A 119 -26.09 7.52 19.65
C PHE A 119 -26.96 8.39 20.55
N GLU A 120 -27.90 7.81 21.28
CA GLU A 120 -28.70 8.55 22.27
C GLU A 120 -27.83 9.17 23.36
N ASN A 121 -26.82 8.45 23.83
CA ASN A 121 -25.92 8.98 24.85
C ASN A 121 -24.99 10.06 24.29
N LEU A 122 -24.43 9.86 23.08
CA LEU A 122 -23.57 10.83 22.42
C LEU A 122 -24.30 12.14 22.09
N GLU A 123 -25.57 12.06 21.67
CA GLU A 123 -26.38 13.22 21.30
C GLU A 123 -26.54 14.21 22.46
N LYS A 124 -26.57 13.72 23.71
CA LYS A 124 -26.68 14.55 24.93
C LYS A 124 -25.46 15.45 25.16
N TYR A 125 -24.28 15.07 24.64
CA TYR A 125 -23.02 15.75 24.93
C TYR A 125 -22.34 16.36 23.70
N ARG A 126 -22.60 15.87 22.49
CA ARG A 126 -22.02 16.46 21.26
C ARG A 126 -22.54 17.90 21.06
N LYS A 127 -21.78 18.71 20.34
CA LYS A 127 -22.24 20.03 19.89
C LYS A 127 -23.18 19.91 18.68
N PRO A 128 -24.15 20.83 18.52
CA PRO A 128 -24.91 20.94 17.27
C PRO A 128 -23.97 21.10 16.07
N GLY A 129 -24.29 20.43 14.97
CA GLY A 129 -23.45 20.43 13.77
C GLY A 129 -22.19 19.55 13.81
N THR A 130 -21.89 18.86 14.92
CA THR A 130 -20.80 17.86 14.95
C THR A 130 -21.11 16.73 13.97
N LEU A 131 -20.12 16.32 13.17
CA LEU A 131 -20.27 15.17 12.28
C LEU A 131 -20.37 13.91 13.13
N ILE A 132 -21.32 13.03 12.82
CA ILE A 132 -21.48 11.78 13.54
C ILE A 132 -21.67 10.64 12.54
N THR A 133 -20.85 9.61 12.64
CA THR A 133 -20.88 8.53 11.65
C THR A 133 -20.81 7.16 12.29
N SER A 134 -21.26 6.15 11.54
CA SER A 134 -21.16 4.74 11.94
C SER A 134 -20.25 3.97 10.99
N ASN A 135 -19.33 3.17 11.54
CA ASN A 135 -18.54 2.19 10.81
C ASN A 135 -19.27 0.83 10.69
N THR A 136 -20.60 0.82 10.66
CA THR A 136 -21.37 -0.40 10.37
C THR A 136 -20.98 -0.99 9.02
N SER A 137 -21.07 -2.31 8.89
CA SER A 137 -20.75 -3.04 7.65
C SER A 137 -22.00 -3.55 6.92
N GLY A 138 -23.20 -3.35 7.49
CA GLY A 138 -24.44 -3.80 6.85
C GLY A 138 -25.76 -3.44 7.56
N ILE A 139 -25.76 -2.75 8.70
CA ILE A 139 -27.00 -2.25 9.31
C ILE A 139 -27.44 -1.00 8.54
N PRO A 140 -28.68 -0.94 8.01
CA PRO A 140 -29.14 0.22 7.27
C PRO A 140 -29.10 1.51 8.11
N ILE A 141 -28.54 2.57 7.52
CA ILE A 141 -28.29 3.85 8.19
C ILE A 141 -29.60 4.48 8.67
N LYS A 142 -30.69 4.30 7.92
CA LYS A 142 -32.01 4.81 8.31
C LYS A 142 -32.40 4.39 9.73
N PHE A 143 -32.23 3.11 10.07
CA PHE A 143 -32.67 2.55 11.36
C PHE A 143 -31.83 3.07 12.53
N MET A 144 -30.56 3.37 12.30
CA MET A 144 -29.68 3.93 13.35
C MET A 144 -30.02 5.38 13.69
N SER A 145 -30.57 6.12 12.74
CA SER A 145 -30.91 7.54 12.89
C SER A 145 -32.32 7.81 13.45
N GLU A 146 -33.14 6.76 13.60
CA GLU A 146 -34.52 6.88 14.07
C GLU A 146 -34.60 7.47 15.49
N GLY A 147 -35.55 8.39 15.68
CA GLY A 147 -35.79 9.06 16.96
C GLY A 147 -34.71 10.07 17.39
N ARG A 148 -33.71 10.36 16.55
CA ARG A 148 -32.69 11.40 16.81
C ARG A 148 -33.18 12.79 16.37
N SER A 149 -32.56 13.86 16.86
CA SER A 149 -32.91 15.24 16.47
C SER A 149 -32.67 15.52 14.98
N ASP A 150 -33.32 16.55 14.44
CA ASP A 150 -33.09 16.98 13.05
C ASP A 150 -31.63 17.39 12.81
N ASP A 151 -30.98 18.03 13.79
CA ASP A 151 -29.57 18.37 13.69
C ASP A 151 -28.69 17.12 13.61
N PHE A 152 -28.98 16.09 14.42
CA PHE A 152 -28.27 14.81 14.37
C PHE A 152 -28.45 14.17 12.99
N GLN A 153 -29.69 14.01 12.53
CA GLN A 153 -29.98 13.33 11.26
C GLN A 153 -29.35 14.05 10.05
N LYS A 154 -29.26 15.39 10.08
CA LYS A 154 -28.59 16.19 9.04
C LYS A 154 -27.09 15.92 8.95
N HIS A 155 -26.44 15.64 10.07
CA HIS A 155 -24.99 15.43 10.18
C HIS A 155 -24.59 13.95 10.37
N PHE A 156 -25.55 13.04 10.23
CA PHE A 156 -25.35 11.60 10.42
C PHE A 156 -25.25 10.86 9.09
N CYS A 157 -24.25 9.97 8.94
CA CYS A 157 -24.17 9.02 7.83
C CYS A 157 -23.33 7.79 8.19
N GLY A 158 -23.33 6.76 7.35
CA GLY A 158 -22.35 5.68 7.40
C GLY A 158 -21.00 6.13 6.86
N THR A 159 -19.92 5.72 7.51
CA THR A 159 -18.55 5.83 7.01
C THR A 159 -17.83 4.51 7.27
N HIS A 160 -17.90 3.62 6.30
CA HIS A 160 -17.41 2.25 6.43
C HIS A 160 -15.95 2.16 5.96
N PHE A 161 -15.06 2.05 6.94
CA PHE A 161 -13.66 1.71 6.77
C PHE A 161 -13.48 0.19 6.69
N PHE A 162 -12.50 -0.24 5.92
CA PHE A 162 -12.16 -1.65 5.75
C PHE A 162 -10.92 -2.03 6.58
N ASN A 163 -10.89 -3.23 7.14
CA ASN A 163 -9.79 -3.72 7.98
C ASN A 163 -8.65 -4.31 7.13
N PRO A 164 -7.39 -3.86 7.27
CA PRO A 164 -6.89 -2.83 8.19
C PRO A 164 -7.07 -1.39 7.70
N ALA A 165 -7.54 -0.52 8.61
CA ALA A 165 -7.96 0.85 8.29
C ALA A 165 -6.88 1.74 7.66
N ARG A 166 -5.57 1.48 7.87
CA ARG A 166 -4.48 2.18 7.20
C ARG A 166 -4.30 1.72 5.74
N TYR A 167 -4.33 0.41 5.51
CA TYR A 167 -3.88 -0.21 4.26
C TYR A 167 -4.99 -0.41 3.22
N LEU A 168 -6.21 -0.75 3.63
CA LEU A 168 -7.33 -0.82 2.70
C LEU A 168 -7.85 0.57 2.41
N LYS A 169 -7.91 0.93 1.13
CA LYS A 169 -8.17 2.30 0.67
C LYS A 169 -9.66 2.63 0.60
N LEU A 170 -10.53 1.62 0.52
CA LEU A 170 -11.97 1.87 0.37
C LEU A 170 -12.54 2.59 1.60
N PHE A 171 -13.32 3.63 1.32
CA PHE A 171 -14.09 4.38 2.29
C PHE A 171 -15.50 4.59 1.73
N GLU A 172 -16.44 3.75 2.17
CA GLU A 172 -17.83 3.88 1.72
C GLU A 172 -18.55 4.92 2.58
N ILE A 173 -19.21 5.88 1.92
CA ILE A 173 -20.02 6.92 2.55
C ILE A 173 -21.48 6.60 2.24
N ILE A 174 -22.28 6.37 3.28
CA ILE A 174 -23.67 5.90 3.13
C ILE A 174 -24.62 6.94 3.71
N PRO A 175 -25.33 7.74 2.88
CA PRO A 175 -26.25 8.74 3.40
C PRO A 175 -27.44 8.06 4.08
N GLY A 176 -27.83 8.61 5.23
CA GLY A 176 -29.14 8.39 5.81
C GLY A 176 -30.22 9.25 5.14
N PRO A 177 -31.49 9.08 5.51
CA PRO A 177 -32.62 9.73 4.82
C PRO A 177 -32.59 11.27 4.83
N LYS A 178 -31.98 11.89 5.85
CA LYS A 178 -31.88 13.35 6.01
C LYS A 178 -30.45 13.89 5.96
N THR A 179 -29.47 13.06 5.61
CA THR A 179 -28.07 13.50 5.55
C THR A 179 -27.93 14.66 4.58
N SER A 180 -27.29 15.75 5.02
CA SER A 180 -27.05 16.90 4.15
C SER A 180 -26.07 16.54 3.02
N PRO A 181 -26.30 16.98 1.77
CA PRO A 181 -25.33 16.83 0.69
C PRO A 181 -23.94 17.40 1.05
N GLU A 182 -23.90 18.50 1.81
CA GLU A 182 -22.63 19.10 2.25
C GLU A 182 -21.77 18.18 3.13
N VAL A 183 -22.40 17.27 3.87
CA VAL A 183 -21.69 16.27 4.68
C VAL A 183 -21.04 15.23 3.76
N LEU A 184 -21.73 14.82 2.70
CA LEU A 184 -21.20 13.86 1.72
C LEU A 184 -20.02 14.46 0.96
N ASP A 185 -20.15 15.69 0.47
CA ASP A 185 -19.07 16.39 -0.23
C ASP A 185 -17.85 16.57 0.66
N PHE A 186 -18.08 16.95 1.91
CA PHE A 186 -17.01 17.09 2.90
C PHE A 186 -16.30 15.77 3.16
N LEU A 187 -17.03 14.70 3.46
CA LEU A 187 -16.45 13.39 3.76
C LEU A 187 -15.72 12.80 2.55
N ASN A 188 -16.26 13.02 1.35
CA ASN A 188 -15.64 12.59 0.11
C ASN A 188 -14.27 13.26 -0.07
N GLY A 189 -14.23 14.59 -0.02
CA GLY A 189 -13.00 15.36 -0.14
C GLY A 189 -12.03 15.14 1.01
N TYR A 190 -12.52 14.97 2.25
CA TYR A 190 -11.68 14.71 3.42
C TYR A 190 -11.04 13.32 3.35
N GLY A 191 -11.83 12.29 3.03
CA GLY A 191 -11.35 10.92 2.85
C GLY A 191 -10.26 10.82 1.79
N GLU A 192 -10.48 11.48 0.66
CA GLU A 192 -9.57 11.45 -0.48
C GLU A 192 -8.29 12.25 -0.23
N LYS A 193 -8.40 13.49 0.27
CA LYS A 193 -7.25 14.39 0.45
C LYS A 193 -6.44 14.09 1.71
N PHE A 194 -7.09 13.84 2.84
CA PHE A 194 -6.41 13.73 4.14
C PHE A 194 -6.21 12.28 4.57
N LEU A 195 -7.20 11.42 4.39
CA LEU A 195 -7.11 10.02 4.83
C LEU A 195 -6.46 9.08 3.79
N GLY A 196 -6.17 9.57 2.58
CA GLY A 196 -5.62 8.76 1.49
C GLY A 196 -6.53 7.63 1.04
N LYS A 197 -7.85 7.83 1.16
CA LYS A 197 -8.88 6.85 0.82
C LYS A 197 -9.44 7.06 -0.58
N THR A 198 -9.97 5.98 -1.13
CA THR A 198 -10.87 6.02 -2.28
C THR A 198 -12.28 6.06 -1.74
N SER A 199 -12.82 7.28 -1.67
CA SER A 199 -14.16 7.56 -1.18
C SER A 199 -15.21 7.15 -2.23
N VAL A 200 -16.19 6.35 -1.84
CA VAL A 200 -17.30 5.95 -2.70
C VAL A 200 -18.62 6.21 -1.98
N VAL A 201 -19.49 7.02 -2.58
CA VAL A 201 -20.85 7.21 -2.06
C VAL A 201 -21.69 6.01 -2.47
N ALA A 202 -22.10 5.20 -1.49
CA ALA A 202 -22.91 4.00 -1.67
C ALA A 202 -24.36 4.24 -1.25
N LYS A 203 -25.30 3.50 -1.85
CA LYS A 203 -26.70 3.51 -1.39
C LYS A 203 -26.85 2.72 -0.09
N ASP A 204 -27.86 3.05 0.70
CA ASP A 204 -28.22 2.36 1.95
C ASP A 204 -28.89 1.01 1.65
N THR A 205 -28.12 0.08 1.09
CA THR A 205 -28.51 -1.29 0.77
C THR A 205 -27.70 -2.31 1.57
N PRO A 206 -28.22 -3.53 1.81
CA PRO A 206 -27.47 -4.56 2.51
C PRO A 206 -26.08 -4.78 1.91
N ALA A 207 -25.05 -4.72 2.77
CA ALA A 207 -23.63 -4.86 2.42
C ALA A 207 -23.07 -3.83 1.40
N PHE A 208 -23.74 -2.70 1.21
CA PHE A 208 -23.29 -1.55 0.41
C PHE A 208 -22.78 -1.95 -0.99
N ILE A 209 -21.54 -1.56 -1.37
CA ILE A 209 -20.98 -1.90 -2.68
C ILE A 209 -19.93 -3.00 -2.55
N GLY A 210 -18.86 -2.75 -1.80
CA GLY A 210 -17.71 -3.64 -1.75
C GLY A 210 -18.09 -5.03 -1.25
N ASN A 211 -18.74 -5.12 -0.09
CA ASN A 211 -19.14 -6.40 0.48
C ASN A 211 -20.20 -7.10 -0.39
N ARG A 212 -21.14 -6.36 -0.99
CA ARG A 212 -22.14 -6.92 -1.91
C ARG A 212 -21.49 -7.68 -3.08
N ILE A 213 -20.57 -7.04 -3.80
CA ILE A 213 -19.90 -7.64 -4.97
C ILE A 213 -18.85 -8.67 -4.56
N GLY A 214 -18.10 -8.42 -3.50
CA GLY A 214 -17.06 -9.32 -3.00
C GLY A 214 -17.63 -10.64 -2.50
N ILE A 215 -18.70 -10.60 -1.69
CA ILE A 215 -19.35 -11.81 -1.19
C ILE A 215 -20.04 -12.57 -2.32
N PHE A 216 -20.70 -11.88 -3.25
CA PHE A 216 -21.22 -12.52 -4.46
C PHE A 216 -20.11 -13.29 -5.21
N SER A 217 -18.96 -12.63 -5.44
CA SER A 217 -17.84 -13.23 -6.19
C SER A 217 -17.31 -14.50 -5.51
N ILE A 218 -17.22 -14.51 -4.18
CA ILE A 218 -16.77 -15.67 -3.41
C ILE A 218 -17.83 -16.79 -3.44
N GLN A 219 -19.11 -16.45 -3.22
CA GLN A 219 -20.20 -17.43 -3.22
C GLN A 219 -20.37 -18.07 -4.61
N SER A 220 -20.31 -17.29 -5.68
CA SER A 220 -20.32 -17.80 -7.06
C SER A 220 -19.20 -18.82 -7.28
N LEU A 221 -17.97 -18.53 -6.83
CA LEU A 221 -16.85 -19.45 -6.91
C LEU A 221 -17.02 -20.70 -6.03
N PHE A 222 -17.65 -20.59 -4.86
CA PHE A 222 -17.92 -21.73 -3.98
C PHE A 222 -18.92 -22.74 -4.55
N HIS A 223 -19.88 -22.29 -5.34
CA HIS A 223 -20.79 -23.20 -6.04
C HIS A 223 -20.11 -23.78 -7.30
N MET A 224 -19.38 -22.94 -8.04
CA MET A 224 -18.67 -23.33 -9.27
C MET A 224 -17.53 -24.32 -9.04
N VAL A 225 -16.78 -24.21 -7.93
CA VAL A 225 -15.67 -25.13 -7.63
C VAL A 225 -16.11 -26.59 -7.60
N LYS A 226 -17.33 -26.85 -7.09
CA LYS A 226 -17.92 -28.18 -7.00
C LYS A 226 -18.44 -28.66 -8.36
N GLU A 227 -19.11 -27.77 -9.10
CA GLU A 227 -19.57 -28.05 -10.48
C GLU A 227 -18.39 -28.45 -11.40
N MET A 228 -17.27 -27.75 -11.29
CA MET A 228 -16.10 -27.96 -12.14
C MET A 228 -15.13 -29.05 -11.64
N GLY A 229 -15.40 -29.66 -10.48
CA GLY A 229 -14.49 -30.62 -9.83
C GLY A 229 -13.09 -30.06 -9.60
N MET A 230 -12.99 -28.78 -9.22
CA MET A 230 -11.71 -28.10 -9.00
C MET A 230 -11.28 -28.18 -7.55
N THR A 231 -9.97 -28.18 -7.33
CA THR A 231 -9.39 -28.11 -5.99
C THR A 231 -9.27 -26.67 -5.50
N VAL A 232 -9.22 -26.50 -4.17
CA VAL A 232 -8.95 -25.20 -3.52
C VAL A 232 -7.69 -24.54 -4.09
N GLU A 233 -6.62 -25.31 -4.30
CA GLU A 233 -5.36 -24.77 -4.84
C GLU A 233 -5.44 -24.33 -6.30
N GLU A 234 -6.24 -25.01 -7.12
CA GLU A 234 -6.45 -24.64 -8.52
C GLU A 234 -7.22 -23.33 -8.61
N VAL A 235 -8.31 -23.18 -7.84
CA VAL A 235 -9.10 -21.93 -7.83
C VAL A 235 -8.26 -20.76 -7.30
N ASP A 236 -7.51 -20.93 -6.22
CA ASP A 236 -6.64 -19.85 -5.72
C ASP A 236 -5.50 -19.51 -6.70
N LYS A 237 -5.06 -20.48 -7.51
CA LYS A 237 -4.07 -20.23 -8.57
C LYS A 237 -4.67 -19.39 -9.70
N LEU A 238 -5.95 -19.59 -10.04
CA LEU A 238 -6.65 -18.89 -11.13
C LEU A 238 -7.24 -17.53 -10.71
N SER A 239 -7.67 -17.41 -9.45
CA SER A 239 -8.34 -16.21 -8.91
C SER A 239 -7.40 -15.23 -8.19
N GLY A 240 -6.10 -15.47 -8.20
CA GLY A 240 -5.08 -14.68 -7.51
C GLY A 240 -4.30 -13.71 -8.42
N PRO A 241 -2.96 -13.63 -8.27
CA PRO A 241 -2.13 -12.63 -8.97
C PRO A 241 -2.15 -12.66 -10.49
N VAL A 242 -2.55 -13.77 -11.12
CA VAL A 242 -2.62 -13.83 -12.59
C VAL A 242 -3.60 -12.82 -13.17
N ILE A 243 -4.71 -12.56 -12.45
CA ILE A 243 -5.73 -11.56 -12.78
C ILE A 243 -5.64 -10.29 -11.92
N GLY A 244 -4.47 -10.01 -11.34
CA GLY A 244 -4.26 -8.78 -10.56
C GLY A 244 -5.00 -8.75 -9.22
N ARG A 245 -5.27 -9.91 -8.61
CA ARG A 245 -5.83 -10.00 -7.24
C ARG A 245 -4.74 -10.33 -6.21
N PRO A 246 -4.97 -10.08 -4.91
CA PRO A 246 -3.98 -10.35 -3.87
C PRO A 246 -3.50 -11.82 -3.86
N LYS A 247 -2.31 -12.06 -3.30
CA LYS A 247 -1.73 -13.42 -3.19
C LYS A 247 -2.59 -14.40 -2.37
N SER A 248 -3.50 -13.88 -1.53
CA SER A 248 -4.50 -14.66 -0.80
C SER A 248 -5.66 -15.13 -1.68
N ALA A 249 -5.77 -14.69 -2.93
CA ALA A 249 -6.77 -15.16 -3.89
C ALA A 249 -8.18 -15.23 -3.30
N THR A 250 -8.90 -16.35 -3.42
CA THR A 250 -10.28 -16.48 -2.95
C THR A 250 -10.35 -17.21 -1.61
N PHE A 251 -10.01 -18.50 -1.57
CA PHE A 251 -10.11 -19.34 -0.39
C PHE A 251 -9.16 -18.90 0.72
N ARG A 252 -7.91 -18.57 0.37
CA ARG A 252 -6.96 -18.05 1.37
C ARG A 252 -7.38 -16.68 1.91
N THR A 253 -8.12 -15.86 1.15
CA THR A 253 -8.71 -14.61 1.67
C THR A 253 -9.79 -14.90 2.70
N VAL A 254 -10.64 -15.90 2.48
CA VAL A 254 -11.64 -16.32 3.49
C VAL A 254 -10.97 -16.81 4.77
N ASP A 255 -9.86 -17.56 4.66
CA ASP A 255 -9.06 -17.93 5.82
C ASP A 255 -8.44 -16.74 6.56
N VAL A 256 -8.10 -15.65 5.87
CA VAL A 256 -7.49 -14.46 6.49
C VAL A 256 -8.55 -13.60 7.17
N VAL A 257 -9.70 -13.40 6.53
CA VAL A 257 -10.81 -12.59 7.05
C VAL A 257 -11.57 -13.33 8.17
N GLY A 258 -11.70 -14.64 8.03
CA GLY A 258 -12.50 -15.50 8.89
C GLY A 258 -13.78 -15.98 8.19
N LEU A 259 -13.99 -17.29 8.24
CA LEU A 259 -15.14 -17.93 7.57
C LEU A 259 -16.49 -17.46 8.15
N ASP A 260 -16.55 -17.27 9.46
CA ASP A 260 -17.74 -16.81 10.17
C ASP A 260 -18.15 -15.39 9.79
N THR A 261 -17.18 -14.49 9.57
CA THR A 261 -17.45 -13.14 9.07
C THR A 261 -18.10 -13.19 7.69
N LEU A 262 -17.58 -14.02 6.79
CA LEU A 262 -18.14 -14.21 5.45
C LEU A 262 -19.56 -14.78 5.53
N VAL A 263 -19.75 -15.83 6.33
CA VAL A 263 -21.04 -16.50 6.53
C VAL A 263 -22.08 -15.53 7.08
N HIS A 264 -21.71 -14.67 8.03
CA HIS A 264 -22.60 -13.66 8.58
C HIS A 264 -23.13 -12.71 7.50
N VAL A 265 -22.23 -12.18 6.65
CA VAL A 265 -22.64 -11.27 5.56
C VAL A 265 -23.44 -12.01 4.50
N ALA A 266 -23.06 -13.24 4.12
CA ALA A 266 -23.80 -14.04 3.14
C ALA A 266 -25.23 -14.33 3.60
N ASN A 267 -25.43 -14.73 4.86
CA ASN A 267 -26.76 -14.93 5.44
C ASN A 267 -27.54 -13.62 5.48
N GLY A 268 -26.90 -12.51 5.86
CA GLY A 268 -27.52 -11.19 5.84
C GLY A 268 -28.01 -10.78 4.44
N LEU A 269 -27.23 -11.06 3.40
CA LEU A 269 -27.66 -10.84 2.00
C LEU A 269 -28.82 -11.74 1.60
N TYR A 270 -28.78 -13.03 1.98
CA TYR A 270 -29.88 -13.95 1.71
C TYR A 270 -31.18 -13.49 2.40
N GLU A 271 -31.13 -13.04 3.64
CA GLU A 271 -32.32 -12.60 4.38
C GLU A 271 -32.87 -11.26 3.86
N ASN A 272 -31.99 -10.32 3.52
CA ASN A 272 -32.38 -8.93 3.25
C ASN A 272 -32.48 -8.57 1.76
N CYS A 273 -32.09 -9.45 0.84
CA CYS A 273 -32.18 -9.23 -0.61
C CYS A 273 -33.05 -10.30 -1.32
N PRO A 274 -34.34 -10.50 -0.94
CA PRO A 274 -35.18 -11.58 -1.49
C PRO A 274 -35.53 -11.43 -2.97
N LYS A 275 -35.30 -10.25 -3.56
CA LYS A 275 -35.55 -9.95 -4.98
C LYS A 275 -34.29 -10.00 -5.85
N ASP A 276 -33.15 -10.35 -5.27
CA ASP A 276 -31.90 -10.53 -6.02
C ASP A 276 -32.05 -11.73 -6.96
N GLU A 277 -31.75 -11.55 -8.25
CA GLU A 277 -31.82 -12.59 -9.28
C GLU A 277 -30.86 -13.76 -9.00
N LYS A 278 -29.81 -13.53 -8.21
CA LYS A 278 -28.86 -14.52 -7.71
C LYS A 278 -29.05 -14.85 -6.23
N HIS A 279 -30.23 -14.56 -5.65
CA HIS A 279 -30.55 -14.83 -4.24
C HIS A 279 -30.16 -16.24 -3.77
N GLY A 280 -30.43 -17.25 -4.60
CA GLY A 280 -30.09 -18.64 -4.31
C GLY A 280 -28.59 -18.91 -4.10
N LEU A 281 -27.70 -18.14 -4.71
CA LEU A 281 -26.24 -18.30 -4.56
C LEU A 281 -25.74 -17.94 -3.15
N PHE A 282 -26.49 -17.12 -2.40
CA PHE A 282 -26.10 -16.77 -1.03
C PHE A 282 -26.33 -17.91 -0.03
N LYS A 283 -27.02 -18.98 -0.42
CA LYS A 283 -27.09 -20.22 0.37
C LYS A 283 -25.70 -20.85 0.47
N LEU A 284 -25.31 -21.20 1.70
CA LEU A 284 -24.00 -21.78 1.97
C LEU A 284 -23.92 -23.23 1.45
N PRO A 285 -22.87 -23.60 0.70
CA PRO A 285 -22.59 -24.99 0.37
C PRO A 285 -22.34 -25.87 1.61
N ASP A 286 -22.56 -27.18 1.47
CA ASP A 286 -22.42 -28.15 2.57
C ASP A 286 -21.04 -28.16 3.23
N PHE A 287 -19.97 -28.00 2.44
CA PHE A 287 -18.60 -27.95 2.99
C PHE A 287 -18.40 -26.74 3.89
N ILE A 288 -19.02 -25.59 3.58
CA ILE A 288 -18.98 -24.40 4.44
C ILE A 288 -19.72 -24.66 5.76
N ASN A 289 -20.92 -25.25 5.69
CA ASN A 289 -21.68 -25.62 6.89
C ASN A 289 -20.90 -26.58 7.78
N THR A 290 -20.21 -27.55 7.18
CA THR A 290 -19.36 -28.52 7.88
C THR A 290 -18.16 -27.83 8.56
N MET A 291 -17.48 -26.92 7.86
CA MET A 291 -16.38 -26.14 8.42
C MET A 291 -16.83 -25.26 9.60
N MET A 292 -18.01 -24.64 9.50
CA MET A 292 -18.61 -23.85 10.58
C MET A 292 -18.91 -24.73 11.80
N GLY A 293 -19.53 -25.90 11.61
CA GLY A 293 -19.78 -26.87 12.68
C GLY A 293 -18.51 -27.34 13.39
N ASN A 294 -17.43 -27.54 12.62
CA ASN A 294 -16.13 -27.98 13.14
C ASN A 294 -15.25 -26.83 13.68
N LYS A 295 -15.72 -25.57 13.64
CA LYS A 295 -14.97 -24.36 14.01
C LYS A 295 -13.66 -24.18 13.22
N TRP A 296 -13.67 -24.53 11.93
CA TRP A 296 -12.55 -24.30 11.01
C TRP A 296 -12.65 -22.91 10.39
N LEU A 297 -12.43 -21.88 11.22
CA LEU A 297 -12.71 -20.48 10.90
C LEU A 297 -11.54 -19.75 10.22
N GLY A 298 -10.53 -20.48 9.75
CA GLY A 298 -9.35 -19.93 9.08
C GLY A 298 -8.19 -19.63 10.03
N SER A 299 -7.46 -18.56 9.75
CA SER A 299 -6.18 -18.21 10.38
C SER A 299 -6.31 -17.98 11.89
N LYS A 300 -7.46 -17.47 12.35
CA LYS A 300 -7.71 -17.20 13.77
C LYS A 300 -7.90 -18.48 14.61
N THR A 301 -8.29 -19.59 13.98
CA THR A 301 -8.41 -20.92 14.61
C THR A 301 -7.29 -21.86 14.16
N GLY A 302 -6.30 -21.37 13.42
CA GLY A 302 -5.16 -22.15 12.90
C GLY A 302 -5.49 -23.11 11.75
N GLN A 303 -6.75 -23.23 11.35
CA GLN A 303 -7.21 -24.11 10.27
C GLN A 303 -8.51 -23.60 9.64
N GLY A 304 -8.61 -23.74 8.31
CA GLY A 304 -9.75 -23.40 7.45
C GLY A 304 -9.65 -24.16 6.13
N PHE A 305 -9.63 -23.47 4.99
CA PHE A 305 -9.29 -24.12 3.71
C PHE A 305 -7.83 -24.58 3.66
N TYR A 306 -6.98 -23.88 4.40
CA TYR A 306 -5.60 -24.24 4.61
C TYR A 306 -5.31 -24.50 6.09
N LYS A 307 -4.36 -25.40 6.35
CA LYS A 307 -3.88 -25.71 7.69
C LYS A 307 -2.36 -25.76 7.71
N LYS A 308 -1.74 -24.99 8.60
CA LYS A 308 -0.28 -25.00 8.75
C LYS A 308 0.11 -25.98 9.85
N ILE A 309 0.89 -27.00 9.49
CA ILE A 309 1.48 -27.95 10.44
C ILE A 309 3.00 -27.71 10.55
N LYS A 310 3.59 -28.11 11.68
CA LYS A 310 5.06 -28.12 11.85
C LYS A 310 5.55 -29.57 11.81
N GLY A 311 6.50 -29.85 10.92
CA GLY A 311 7.18 -31.13 10.83
C GLY A 311 8.19 -31.34 11.97
N LYS A 312 8.67 -32.58 12.11
CA LYS A 312 9.66 -32.97 13.13
C LYS A 312 11.02 -32.29 12.94
N ASP A 313 11.33 -31.83 11.73
CA ASP A 313 12.53 -31.05 11.37
C ASP A 313 12.36 -29.54 11.59
N GLY A 314 11.25 -29.11 12.20
CA GLY A 314 10.91 -27.71 12.43
C GLY A 314 10.39 -26.97 11.18
N LYS A 315 10.35 -27.60 10.01
CA LYS A 315 9.80 -26.98 8.80
C LYS A 315 8.29 -26.97 8.85
N SER A 316 7.69 -25.87 8.41
CA SER A 316 6.23 -25.80 8.32
C SER A 316 5.74 -26.29 6.97
N GLU A 317 4.75 -27.17 6.97
CA GLU A 317 3.99 -27.58 5.80
C GLU A 317 2.60 -26.93 5.82
N ILE A 318 2.09 -26.56 4.65
CA ILE A 318 0.72 -26.07 4.49
C ILE A 318 -0.08 -27.17 3.80
N LEU A 319 -1.02 -27.73 4.54
CA LEU A 319 -2.03 -28.65 4.04
C LEU A 319 -3.20 -27.87 3.44
N THR A 320 -3.90 -28.50 2.52
CA THR A 320 -5.11 -27.97 1.88
C THR A 320 -6.28 -28.92 2.12
N LEU A 321 -7.45 -28.35 2.38
CA LEU A 321 -8.69 -29.09 2.57
C LEU A 321 -9.20 -29.66 1.24
N ASP A 322 -9.53 -30.94 1.24
CA ASP A 322 -10.26 -31.58 0.15
C ASP A 322 -11.77 -31.40 0.40
N LEU A 323 -12.47 -30.80 -0.57
CA LEU A 323 -13.86 -30.39 -0.39
C LEU A 323 -14.86 -31.55 -0.47
N ASP A 324 -14.44 -32.72 -0.99
CA ASP A 324 -15.32 -33.86 -1.18
C ASP A 324 -15.37 -34.75 0.08
N ASN A 325 -14.21 -35.00 0.71
CA ASN A 325 -14.12 -35.86 1.90
C ASN A 325 -13.84 -35.11 3.20
N MET A 326 -13.61 -33.79 3.12
CA MET A 326 -13.32 -32.91 4.26
C MET A 326 -12.03 -33.26 5.02
N GLU A 327 -11.07 -33.92 4.38
CA GLU A 327 -9.76 -34.24 4.94
C GLU A 327 -8.66 -33.28 4.45
N TYR A 328 -7.66 -33.04 5.29
CA TYR A 328 -6.49 -32.24 4.89
C TYR A 328 -5.45 -33.12 4.20
N ARG A 329 -5.00 -32.67 3.03
CA ARG A 329 -3.93 -33.32 2.26
C ARG A 329 -2.79 -32.35 1.96
N SER A 330 -1.62 -32.91 1.62
CA SER A 330 -0.50 -32.11 1.12
C SER A 330 -0.89 -31.37 -0.17
N LYS A 331 -0.33 -30.17 -0.32
CA LYS A 331 -0.63 -29.26 -1.42
C LYS A 331 -0.26 -29.87 -2.79
N LYS A 332 -1.20 -29.86 -3.74
CA LYS A 332 -0.93 -30.26 -5.14
C LYS A 332 -0.53 -29.05 -5.99
N ARG A 333 0.34 -29.26 -6.98
CA ARG A 333 0.76 -28.19 -7.91
C ARG A 333 -0.23 -28.08 -9.06
N ALA A 334 -1.01 -27.01 -9.11
CA ALA A 334 -1.87 -26.67 -10.24
C ALA A 334 -1.04 -26.17 -11.44
N LYS A 335 -1.29 -26.73 -12.63
CA LYS A 335 -0.71 -26.30 -13.91
C LYS A 335 -1.80 -26.26 -14.97
N PHE A 336 -1.81 -25.19 -15.76
CA PHE A 336 -2.76 -24.97 -16.83
C PHE A 336 -2.02 -24.41 -18.03
N ALA A 337 -2.33 -24.88 -19.23
CA ALA A 337 -1.67 -24.43 -20.45
C ALA A 337 -1.97 -22.94 -20.69
N THR A 338 -3.20 -22.51 -20.42
CA THR A 338 -3.62 -21.11 -20.55
C THR A 338 -2.78 -20.16 -19.69
N LEU A 339 -2.37 -20.57 -18.48
CA LEU A 339 -1.53 -19.72 -17.62
C LEU A 339 -0.10 -19.56 -18.16
N GLU A 340 0.43 -20.56 -18.85
CA GLU A 340 1.78 -20.50 -19.43
C GLU A 340 1.86 -19.41 -20.51
N LEU A 341 0.77 -19.21 -21.27
CA LEU A 341 0.66 -18.15 -22.28
C LEU A 341 0.71 -16.73 -21.70
N THR A 342 0.40 -16.57 -20.42
CA THR A 342 0.40 -15.25 -19.75
C THR A 342 1.74 -14.85 -19.14
N LYS A 343 2.72 -15.76 -19.09
CA LYS A 343 4.00 -15.53 -18.40
C LYS A 343 4.86 -14.43 -19.01
N THR A 344 4.72 -14.21 -20.31
CA THR A 344 5.43 -13.16 -21.07
C THR A 344 4.64 -11.84 -21.13
N ILE A 345 3.46 -11.79 -20.52
CA ILE A 345 2.60 -10.61 -20.53
C ILE A 345 2.72 -9.92 -19.16
N ASP A 346 3.42 -8.80 -19.12
CA ASP A 346 3.69 -8.10 -17.86
C ASP A 346 2.43 -7.41 -17.30
N LYS A 347 1.68 -6.71 -18.14
CA LYS A 347 0.45 -5.99 -17.74
C LYS A 347 -0.71 -6.95 -17.54
N VAL A 348 -1.38 -6.86 -16.40
CA VAL A 348 -2.51 -7.74 -16.07
C VAL A 348 -3.68 -7.55 -17.04
N VAL A 349 -3.99 -6.30 -17.39
CA VAL A 349 -5.10 -5.96 -18.30
C VAL A 349 -5.02 -6.73 -19.63
N ASP A 350 -3.82 -6.93 -20.16
CA ASP A 350 -3.60 -7.60 -21.45
C ASP A 350 -3.77 -9.13 -21.36
N ARG A 351 -3.74 -9.70 -20.14
CA ARG A 351 -3.91 -11.14 -19.92
C ARG A 351 -5.35 -11.59 -20.11
N PHE A 352 -6.34 -10.75 -19.81
CA PHE A 352 -7.74 -11.17 -19.75
C PHE A 352 -8.25 -11.79 -21.06
N LYS A 353 -7.89 -11.21 -22.22
CA LYS A 353 -8.22 -11.76 -23.54
C LYS A 353 -7.65 -13.17 -23.76
N VAL A 354 -6.41 -13.39 -23.33
CA VAL A 354 -5.73 -14.70 -23.43
C VAL A 354 -6.40 -15.72 -22.51
N LEU A 355 -6.74 -15.30 -21.28
CA LEU A 355 -7.34 -16.15 -20.26
C LEU A 355 -8.71 -16.68 -20.70
N VAL A 356 -9.61 -15.82 -21.18
CA VAL A 356 -10.94 -16.26 -21.65
C VAL A 356 -10.89 -17.03 -22.97
N GLY A 357 -9.85 -16.82 -23.78
CA GLY A 357 -9.59 -17.58 -25.01
C GLY A 357 -9.01 -18.97 -24.79
N GLY A 358 -8.66 -19.32 -23.54
CA GLY A 358 -8.13 -20.63 -23.16
C GLY A 358 -9.10 -21.78 -23.49
N LYS A 359 -8.55 -22.89 -23.99
CA LYS A 359 -9.33 -24.10 -24.35
C LYS A 359 -9.29 -25.19 -23.27
N ASP A 360 -8.54 -24.98 -22.20
CA ASP A 360 -8.47 -25.88 -21.05
C ASP A 360 -9.45 -25.47 -19.93
N ARG A 361 -9.46 -26.22 -18.83
CA ARG A 361 -10.30 -25.94 -17.64
C ARG A 361 -10.09 -24.54 -17.05
N ALA A 362 -8.91 -23.95 -17.23
CA ALA A 362 -8.67 -22.58 -16.78
C ALA A 362 -9.45 -21.57 -17.63
N GLY A 363 -9.46 -21.74 -18.96
CA GLY A 363 -10.25 -20.89 -19.84
C GLY A 363 -11.76 -21.01 -19.57
N GLU A 364 -12.24 -22.22 -19.32
CA GLU A 364 -13.63 -22.45 -18.88
C GLU A 364 -13.95 -21.75 -17.56
N PHE A 365 -13.07 -21.88 -16.56
CA PHE A 365 -13.21 -21.20 -15.27
C PHE A 365 -13.35 -19.69 -15.43
N TYR A 366 -12.52 -19.06 -16.28
CA TYR A 366 -12.60 -17.62 -16.51
C TYR A 366 -13.88 -17.21 -17.23
N ARG A 367 -14.34 -17.99 -18.23
CA ARG A 367 -15.62 -17.70 -18.91
C ARG A 367 -16.79 -17.76 -17.94
N LYS A 368 -16.92 -18.84 -17.17
CA LYS A 368 -17.96 -19.01 -16.13
C LYS A 368 -17.91 -17.91 -15.07
N SER A 369 -16.72 -17.66 -14.51
CA SER A 369 -16.56 -16.69 -13.43
C SER A 369 -16.80 -15.26 -13.88
N PHE A 370 -16.35 -14.88 -15.08
CA PHE A 370 -16.57 -13.52 -15.58
C PHE A 370 -18.00 -13.32 -16.11
N ALA A 371 -18.63 -14.33 -16.73
CA ALA A 371 -20.04 -14.27 -17.10
C ALA A 371 -20.92 -13.92 -15.90
N ALA A 372 -20.80 -14.71 -14.82
CA ALA A 372 -21.55 -14.50 -13.59
C ALA A 372 -21.26 -13.13 -12.96
N LEU A 373 -19.99 -12.69 -12.95
CA LEU A 373 -19.59 -11.38 -12.43
C LEU A 373 -20.22 -10.23 -13.21
N PHE A 374 -20.11 -10.24 -14.54
CA PHE A 374 -20.61 -9.17 -15.42
C PHE A 374 -22.13 -9.05 -15.36
N ALA A 375 -22.83 -10.19 -15.41
CA ALA A 375 -24.28 -10.23 -15.24
C ALA A 375 -24.69 -9.61 -13.90
N TYR A 376 -24.06 -10.03 -12.80
CA TYR A 376 -24.40 -9.53 -11.47
C TYR A 376 -24.13 -8.04 -11.31
N VAL A 377 -22.93 -7.54 -11.64
CA VAL A 377 -22.60 -6.12 -11.43
C VAL A 377 -23.46 -5.19 -12.27
N SER A 378 -23.90 -5.63 -13.46
CA SER A 378 -24.81 -4.85 -14.30
C SER A 378 -26.20 -4.69 -13.67
N HIS A 379 -26.72 -5.73 -13.01
CA HIS A 379 -28.01 -5.72 -12.29
C HIS A 379 -27.97 -4.94 -10.98
N ARG A 380 -26.78 -4.74 -10.42
CA ARG A 380 -26.59 -3.94 -9.20
C ARG A 380 -26.65 -2.43 -9.47
N ILE A 381 -26.82 -2.00 -10.72
CA ILE A 381 -27.10 -0.60 -11.08
C ILE A 381 -28.59 -0.49 -11.49
N PRO A 382 -29.40 0.41 -10.88
CA PRO A 382 -29.01 1.43 -9.92
C PRO A 382 -29.12 0.98 -8.45
N GLU A 383 -29.27 -0.31 -8.14
CA GLU A 383 -29.56 -0.81 -6.78
C GLU A 383 -28.56 -0.31 -5.71
N ILE A 384 -27.25 -0.52 -5.92
CA ILE A 384 -26.21 -0.22 -4.92
C ILE A 384 -25.40 1.04 -5.24
N SER A 385 -25.34 1.39 -6.53
CA SER A 385 -24.66 2.58 -7.07
C SER A 385 -25.40 3.06 -8.31
N ASN A 386 -25.35 4.37 -8.60
CA ASN A 386 -25.82 4.92 -9.88
C ASN A 386 -24.74 4.85 -10.96
N GLU A 387 -23.47 4.84 -10.58
CA GLU A 387 -22.32 4.98 -11.48
C GLU A 387 -21.50 3.70 -11.46
N LEU A 388 -21.16 3.19 -12.66
CA LEU A 388 -20.42 1.93 -12.81
C LEU A 388 -19.00 2.00 -12.26
N TYR A 389 -18.33 3.16 -12.39
CA TYR A 389 -16.93 3.29 -11.97
C TYR A 389 -16.75 3.20 -10.46
N LYS A 390 -17.79 3.53 -9.69
CA LYS A 390 -17.82 3.39 -8.23
C LYS A 390 -17.79 1.92 -7.78
N ILE A 391 -18.37 1.01 -8.57
CA ILE A 391 -18.27 -0.43 -8.33
C ILE A 391 -16.83 -0.90 -8.55
N ASP A 392 -16.20 -0.44 -9.63
CA ASP A 392 -14.82 -0.76 -9.92
C ASP A 392 -13.86 -0.22 -8.85
N ASP A 393 -14.02 1.04 -8.45
CA ASP A 393 -13.23 1.67 -7.40
C ASP A 393 -13.42 0.98 -6.04
N ALA A 394 -14.63 0.56 -5.71
CA ALA A 394 -14.89 -0.21 -4.49
C ALA A 394 -14.14 -1.56 -4.49
N MET A 395 -14.17 -2.29 -5.61
CA MET A 395 -13.46 -3.57 -5.70
C MET A 395 -11.94 -3.41 -5.68
N LYS A 396 -11.43 -2.37 -6.35
CA LYS A 396 -10.00 -2.07 -6.35
C LYS A 396 -9.50 -1.65 -4.97
N ALA A 397 -10.20 -0.72 -4.33
CA ALA A 397 -9.78 -0.14 -3.06
C ALA A 397 -10.09 -1.01 -1.83
N GLY A 398 -11.13 -1.86 -1.91
CA GLY A 398 -11.62 -2.68 -0.81
C GLY A 398 -11.14 -4.14 -0.85
N PHE A 399 -11.16 -4.76 -2.02
CA PHE A 399 -10.75 -6.15 -2.22
C PHE A 399 -9.36 -6.29 -2.87
N GLY A 400 -8.68 -5.16 -3.13
CA GLY A 400 -7.32 -5.14 -3.64
C GLY A 400 -7.20 -5.65 -5.08
N TRP A 401 -8.24 -5.52 -5.88
CA TRP A 401 -8.19 -5.85 -7.30
C TRP A 401 -7.40 -4.76 -8.05
N GLU A 402 -6.63 -5.16 -9.06
CA GLU A 402 -5.94 -4.20 -9.94
C GLU A 402 -6.95 -3.53 -10.90
N HIS A 403 -7.92 -4.30 -11.40
CA HIS A 403 -8.99 -3.85 -12.28
C HIS A 403 -10.36 -4.23 -11.70
N GLY A 404 -11.31 -3.30 -11.77
CA GLY A 404 -12.69 -3.55 -11.35
C GLY A 404 -13.48 -4.39 -12.37
N PRO A 405 -14.66 -4.91 -12.00
CA PRO A 405 -15.51 -5.70 -12.89
C PRO A 405 -15.73 -5.12 -14.30
N PHE A 406 -16.09 -3.83 -14.43
CA PHE A 406 -16.35 -3.22 -15.74
C PHE A 406 -15.05 -2.98 -16.51
N GLN A 407 -13.95 -2.64 -15.83
CA GLN A 407 -12.62 -2.57 -16.44
C GLN A 407 -12.15 -3.93 -16.97
N ILE A 408 -12.42 -5.03 -16.26
CA ILE A 408 -12.12 -6.38 -16.73
C ILE A 408 -12.97 -6.71 -17.97
N TRP A 409 -14.25 -6.33 -17.96
CA TRP A 409 -15.13 -6.52 -19.10
C TRP A 409 -14.62 -5.75 -20.33
N ASP A 410 -14.24 -4.48 -20.19
CA ASP A 410 -13.63 -3.69 -21.27
C ASP A 410 -12.31 -4.30 -21.76
N ALA A 411 -11.48 -4.81 -20.85
CA ALA A 411 -10.23 -5.49 -21.20
C ALA A 411 -10.46 -6.75 -22.05
N ILE A 412 -11.54 -7.50 -21.78
CA ILE A 412 -11.98 -8.63 -22.61
C ILE A 412 -12.59 -8.15 -23.93
N GLY A 413 -13.32 -7.03 -23.88
CA GLY A 413 -14.12 -6.43 -24.94
C GLY A 413 -15.61 -6.66 -24.68
N LEU A 414 -16.40 -5.58 -24.75
CA LEU A 414 -17.84 -5.58 -24.43
C LEU A 414 -18.60 -6.72 -25.13
N LYS A 415 -18.50 -6.78 -26.46
CA LYS A 415 -19.14 -7.81 -27.29
C LYS A 415 -18.72 -9.22 -26.86
N LYS A 416 -17.42 -9.42 -26.63
CA LYS A 416 -16.93 -10.75 -26.25
C LYS A 416 -17.44 -11.18 -24.87
N GLY A 417 -17.58 -10.24 -23.93
CA GLY A 417 -18.19 -10.51 -22.64
C GLY A 417 -19.69 -10.84 -22.75
N LEU A 418 -20.42 -10.19 -23.65
CA LEU A 418 -21.82 -10.55 -23.97
C LEU A 418 -21.92 -11.96 -24.55
N ASP A 419 -21.08 -12.32 -25.53
CA ASP A 419 -21.05 -13.66 -26.11
C ASP A 419 -20.76 -14.74 -25.03
N ILE A 420 -19.89 -14.43 -24.06
CA ILE A 420 -19.55 -15.35 -22.97
C ILE A 420 -20.71 -15.49 -21.99
N MET A 421 -21.42 -14.41 -21.66
CA MET A 421 -22.62 -14.49 -20.80
C MET A 421 -23.71 -15.34 -21.44
N GLU A 422 -24.03 -15.10 -22.72
CA GLU A 422 -25.02 -15.88 -23.45
C GLU A 422 -24.65 -17.38 -23.47
N ALA A 423 -23.38 -17.71 -23.73
CA ALA A 423 -22.89 -19.09 -23.73
C ALA A 423 -22.99 -19.80 -22.36
N GLU A 424 -22.94 -19.05 -21.27
CA GLU A 424 -23.06 -19.58 -19.90
C GLU A 424 -24.49 -19.43 -19.33
N GLY A 425 -25.46 -18.99 -20.14
CA GLY A 425 -26.86 -18.82 -19.72
C GLY A 425 -27.08 -17.64 -18.77
N GLU A 426 -26.22 -16.63 -18.85
CA GLU A 426 -26.31 -15.38 -18.10
C GLU A 426 -26.80 -14.25 -19.02
N GLU A 427 -27.51 -13.27 -18.44
CA GLU A 427 -27.96 -12.08 -19.16
C GLU A 427 -27.50 -10.81 -18.43
N PRO A 428 -27.07 -9.75 -19.15
CA PRO A 428 -26.80 -8.46 -18.54
C PRO A 428 -28.11 -7.70 -18.24
N ALA A 429 -28.01 -6.68 -17.39
CA ALA A 429 -29.12 -5.74 -17.21
C ALA A 429 -29.48 -5.01 -18.51
N ALA A 430 -30.76 -4.67 -18.67
CA ALA A 430 -31.32 -4.10 -19.90
C ALA A 430 -30.58 -2.84 -20.40
N TRP A 431 -30.05 -2.01 -19.50
CA TRP A 431 -29.32 -0.80 -19.87
C TRP A 431 -28.04 -1.08 -20.67
N VAL A 432 -27.43 -2.26 -20.53
CA VAL A 432 -26.26 -2.66 -21.31
C VAL A 432 -26.65 -2.88 -22.78
N SER A 433 -27.79 -3.53 -23.00
CA SER A 433 -28.36 -3.71 -24.35
C SER A 433 -28.70 -2.37 -24.98
N GLU A 434 -29.24 -1.42 -24.21
CA GLU A 434 -29.47 -0.04 -24.67
C GLU A 434 -28.17 0.70 -25.02
N MET A 435 -27.12 0.53 -24.21
CA MET A 435 -25.78 1.10 -24.45
C MET A 435 -25.20 0.60 -25.79
N VAL A 436 -25.27 -0.71 -26.05
CA VAL A 436 -24.83 -1.32 -27.31
C VAL A 436 -25.67 -0.80 -28.49
N ALA A 437 -26.99 -0.71 -28.31
CA ALA A 437 -27.89 -0.18 -29.34
C ALA A 437 -27.63 1.30 -29.66
N ALA A 438 -27.11 2.07 -28.70
CA ALA A 438 -26.65 3.44 -28.88
C ALA A 438 -25.27 3.55 -29.59
N GLY A 439 -24.68 2.42 -30.00
CA GLY A 439 -23.42 2.38 -30.73
C GLY A 439 -22.15 2.41 -29.86
N MET A 440 -22.29 2.27 -28.54
CA MET A 440 -21.15 2.21 -27.63
C MET A 440 -20.57 0.79 -27.58
N ASP A 441 -19.25 0.67 -27.62
CA ASP A 441 -18.52 -0.60 -27.62
C ASP A 441 -17.61 -0.80 -26.38
N SER A 442 -17.62 0.15 -25.44
CA SER A 442 -16.80 0.15 -24.21
C SER A 442 -17.51 0.91 -23.08
N PHE A 443 -17.28 0.51 -21.82
CA PHE A 443 -17.74 1.25 -20.64
C PHE A 443 -16.88 2.47 -20.32
N TYR A 444 -15.61 2.43 -20.71
CA TYR A 444 -14.63 3.48 -20.47
C TYR A 444 -14.00 3.99 -21.76
N SER A 445 -13.56 5.25 -21.73
CA SER A 445 -12.66 5.80 -22.75
C SER A 445 -11.64 6.73 -22.11
N VAL A 446 -10.57 7.06 -22.84
CA VAL A 446 -9.57 8.04 -22.41
C VAL A 446 -9.52 9.14 -23.45
N ASN A 447 -9.67 10.38 -23.01
CA ASN A 447 -9.55 11.57 -23.85
C ASN A 447 -8.81 12.67 -23.09
N GLU A 448 -7.84 13.32 -23.74
CA GLU A 448 -7.01 14.39 -23.17
C GLU A 448 -6.42 14.06 -21.78
N GLY A 449 -5.97 12.81 -21.58
CA GLY A 449 -5.39 12.34 -20.31
C GLY A 449 -6.41 12.05 -19.20
N ALA A 450 -7.69 12.35 -19.39
CA ALA A 450 -8.77 12.02 -18.46
C ALA A 450 -9.50 10.73 -18.88
N SER A 451 -9.99 9.99 -17.89
CA SER A 451 -10.85 8.83 -18.12
C SER A 451 -12.31 9.24 -18.09
N TYR A 452 -13.08 8.66 -19.00
CA TYR A 452 -14.51 8.85 -19.12
C TYR A 452 -15.21 7.51 -18.89
N PHE A 453 -16.42 7.54 -18.35
CA PHE A 453 -17.26 6.37 -18.14
C PHE A 453 -18.62 6.56 -18.83
N TYR A 454 -19.26 5.46 -19.21
CA TYR A 454 -20.62 5.50 -19.73
C TYR A 454 -21.62 5.81 -18.61
N ASP A 455 -22.27 6.97 -18.71
CA ASP A 455 -23.32 7.39 -17.81
C ASP A 455 -24.68 6.90 -18.33
N ILE A 456 -25.32 6.05 -17.53
CA ILE A 456 -26.56 5.35 -17.90
C ILE A 456 -27.74 6.33 -18.10
N PRO A 457 -27.97 7.32 -17.21
CA PRO A 457 -29.04 8.30 -17.41
C PRO A 457 -28.90 9.15 -18.68
N SER A 458 -27.69 9.66 -18.98
CA SER A 458 -27.45 10.52 -20.16
C SER A 458 -27.17 9.76 -21.45
N LYS A 459 -26.90 8.45 -21.37
CA LYS A 459 -26.49 7.58 -22.49
C LYS A 459 -25.25 8.11 -23.21
N SER A 460 -24.31 8.69 -22.46
CA SER A 460 -23.12 9.37 -23.00
C SER A 460 -21.88 9.12 -22.14
N MET A 461 -20.70 9.40 -22.69
CA MET A 461 -19.44 9.29 -21.96
C MET A 461 -19.17 10.56 -21.16
N LEU A 462 -19.14 10.46 -19.83
CA LEU A 462 -18.85 11.58 -18.93
C LEU A 462 -17.48 11.42 -18.28
N LYS A 463 -16.79 12.54 -18.04
CA LYS A 463 -15.50 12.54 -17.34
C LYS A 463 -15.68 12.01 -15.93
N ILE A 464 -14.82 11.10 -15.48
CA ILE A 464 -14.83 10.64 -14.09
C ILE A 464 -14.51 11.84 -13.18
N PRO A 465 -15.38 12.18 -12.21
CA PRO A 465 -15.18 13.33 -11.34
C PRO A 465 -13.90 13.25 -10.50
N GLY A 466 -13.30 14.41 -10.20
CA GLY A 466 -12.15 14.53 -9.30
C GLY A 466 -10.79 14.22 -9.92
N GLN A 467 -10.73 13.81 -11.20
CA GLN A 467 -9.47 13.47 -11.86
C GLN A 467 -8.49 14.64 -12.04
N ASP A 468 -8.97 15.90 -11.97
CA ASP A 468 -8.14 17.10 -12.07
C ASP A 468 -7.11 17.22 -10.93
N ALA A 469 -7.32 16.48 -9.83
CA ALA A 469 -6.41 16.40 -8.71
C ALA A 469 -5.24 15.41 -8.91
N PHE A 470 -5.28 14.58 -9.94
CA PHE A 470 -4.34 13.49 -10.17
C PHE A 470 -3.69 13.58 -11.55
N ILE A 471 -2.56 12.91 -11.69
CA ILE A 471 -1.95 12.63 -12.99
C ILE A 471 -1.96 11.12 -13.16
N ILE A 472 -2.63 10.63 -14.21
CA ILE A 472 -2.70 9.21 -14.55
C ILE A 472 -1.74 8.97 -15.71
N LEU A 473 -0.54 8.49 -15.41
CA LEU A 473 0.52 8.28 -16.39
C LEU A 473 0.05 7.37 -17.52
N ASP A 474 -0.69 6.30 -17.22
CA ASP A 474 -1.26 5.41 -18.25
C ASP A 474 -2.13 6.14 -19.28
N ASN A 475 -2.83 7.20 -18.88
CA ASN A 475 -3.70 7.97 -19.77
C ASN A 475 -2.93 8.94 -20.67
N ILE A 476 -1.78 9.43 -20.22
CA ILE A 476 -0.97 10.42 -20.96
C ILE A 476 0.23 9.81 -21.66
N ARG A 477 0.64 8.58 -21.29
CA ARG A 477 1.89 7.97 -21.76
C ARG A 477 2.01 7.94 -23.28
N LYS A 478 0.90 7.72 -24.00
CA LYS A 478 0.90 7.69 -25.47
C LYS A 478 0.81 9.08 -26.10
N SER A 479 0.04 9.99 -25.51
CA SER A 479 -0.21 11.31 -26.08
C SER A 479 0.90 12.32 -25.78
N ASN A 480 1.61 12.12 -24.67
CA ASN A 480 2.60 13.06 -24.13
C ASN A 480 4.01 12.47 -24.08
N GLU A 481 4.27 11.38 -24.81
CA GLU A 481 5.61 10.77 -24.90
C GLU A 481 6.60 11.75 -25.54
N VAL A 482 7.69 12.06 -24.84
CA VAL A 482 8.83 12.84 -25.37
C VAL A 482 9.97 11.92 -25.79
N PHE A 483 10.18 10.84 -25.05
CA PHE A 483 11.21 9.83 -25.33
C PHE A 483 10.86 8.49 -24.67
N LYS A 484 11.33 7.39 -25.23
CA LYS A 484 11.28 6.07 -24.58
C LYS A 484 12.47 5.20 -24.95
N ASN A 485 12.80 4.27 -24.04
CA ASN A 485 13.63 3.11 -24.31
C ASN A 485 13.08 1.88 -23.57
N SER A 486 13.82 0.78 -23.50
CA SER A 486 13.43 -0.45 -22.78
C SER A 486 13.31 -0.27 -21.26
N GLY A 487 13.97 0.74 -20.68
CA GLY A 487 14.00 0.98 -19.24
C GLY A 487 13.06 2.07 -18.76
N VAL A 488 12.71 3.05 -19.59
CA VAL A 488 11.95 4.24 -19.21
C VAL A 488 11.02 4.76 -20.31
N VAL A 489 10.01 5.52 -19.88
CA VAL A 489 9.30 6.49 -20.72
C VAL A 489 9.46 7.87 -20.08
N ILE A 490 9.59 8.90 -20.92
CA ILE A 490 9.66 10.29 -20.51
C ILE A 490 8.41 10.99 -21.05
N GLU A 491 7.62 11.58 -20.16
CA GLU A 491 6.36 12.24 -20.50
C GLU A 491 6.40 13.74 -20.19
N ASP A 492 5.76 14.55 -21.02
CA ASP A 492 5.46 15.94 -20.69
C ASP A 492 4.22 16.01 -19.78
N LEU A 493 4.41 16.47 -18.54
CA LEU A 493 3.30 16.67 -17.60
C LEU A 493 2.58 18.00 -17.81
N GLY A 494 3.06 18.86 -18.71
CA GLY A 494 2.66 20.25 -18.87
C GLY A 494 3.37 21.18 -17.87
N ASP A 495 3.11 22.48 -17.98
CA ASP A 495 3.75 23.53 -17.16
C ASP A 495 5.29 23.53 -17.21
N GLY A 496 5.87 23.04 -18.30
CA GLY A 496 7.33 22.94 -18.43
C GLY A 496 7.96 21.89 -17.51
N ILE A 497 7.22 20.85 -17.09
CA ILE A 497 7.75 19.78 -16.22
C ILE A 497 7.72 18.43 -16.93
N LEU A 498 8.87 17.76 -16.99
CA LEU A 498 8.96 16.39 -17.45
C LEU A 498 8.76 15.39 -16.32
N ASN A 499 8.18 14.23 -16.64
CA ASN A 499 8.24 13.03 -15.83
C ASN A 499 9.16 11.99 -16.49
N LEU A 500 9.91 11.24 -15.68
CA LEU A 500 10.52 9.99 -16.10
C LEU A 500 9.86 8.84 -15.32
N GLU A 501 9.23 7.93 -16.06
CA GLU A 501 8.61 6.71 -15.57
C GLU A 501 9.51 5.50 -15.84
N PHE A 502 9.83 4.72 -14.80
CA PHE A 502 10.51 3.44 -14.96
C PHE A 502 9.56 2.39 -15.56
N GLN A 503 10.07 1.64 -16.54
CA GLN A 503 9.37 0.52 -17.20
C GLN A 503 10.10 -0.82 -17.00
N SER A 504 11.29 -0.81 -16.41
CA SER A 504 12.03 -2.03 -16.12
C SER A 504 11.28 -2.93 -15.13
N LYS A 505 11.54 -4.23 -15.19
CA LYS A 505 10.92 -5.18 -14.28
C LYS A 505 11.22 -4.81 -12.82
N MET A 506 10.16 -4.68 -12.03
CA MET A 506 10.21 -4.23 -10.62
C MET A 506 10.86 -2.84 -10.45
N ASN A 507 10.94 -2.05 -11.52
CA ASN A 507 11.60 -0.75 -11.55
C ASN A 507 13.06 -0.82 -11.07
N THR A 508 13.77 -1.89 -11.46
CA THR A 508 15.20 -2.04 -11.17
C THR A 508 16.04 -1.09 -12.00
N ILE A 509 17.08 -0.52 -11.41
CA ILE A 509 17.96 0.45 -12.07
C ILE A 509 19.10 -0.30 -12.77
N GLY A 510 19.07 -0.33 -14.10
CA GLY A 510 20.12 -0.86 -14.96
C GLY A 510 20.56 0.18 -16.01
N GLY A 511 21.37 -0.24 -16.99
CA GLY A 511 21.93 0.65 -18.01
C GLY A 511 20.89 1.51 -18.73
N ASP A 512 19.78 0.91 -19.18
CA ASP A 512 18.71 1.64 -19.89
C ASP A 512 18.02 2.70 -19.03
N VAL A 513 17.86 2.41 -17.73
CA VAL A 513 17.26 3.34 -16.77
C VAL A 513 18.19 4.52 -16.52
N LEU A 514 19.48 4.25 -16.32
CA LEU A 514 20.49 5.29 -16.13
C LEU A 514 20.64 6.14 -17.39
N ALA A 515 20.69 5.55 -18.58
CA ALA A 515 20.71 6.27 -19.85
C ALA A 515 19.45 7.14 -20.02
N GLY A 516 18.28 6.59 -19.64
CA GLY A 516 17.00 7.31 -19.62
C GLY A 516 17.01 8.52 -18.69
N LEU A 517 17.54 8.37 -17.46
CA LEU A 517 17.68 9.47 -16.49
C LEU A 517 18.58 10.58 -17.04
N ASN A 518 19.74 10.21 -17.59
CA ASN A 518 20.64 11.17 -18.23
C ASN A 518 19.95 11.93 -19.38
N LYS A 519 19.20 11.20 -20.22
CA LYS A 519 18.45 11.80 -21.33
C LYS A 519 17.33 12.73 -20.84
N ALA A 520 16.63 12.37 -19.78
CA ALA A 520 15.60 13.22 -19.17
C ALA A 520 16.19 14.53 -18.63
N ILE A 521 17.35 14.45 -17.96
CA ILE A 521 18.05 15.64 -17.48
C ILE A 521 18.47 16.52 -18.67
N ASP A 522 19.07 15.94 -19.73
CA ASP A 522 19.48 16.70 -20.92
C ASP A 522 18.30 17.44 -21.58
N LEU A 523 17.16 16.76 -21.73
CA LEU A 523 15.95 17.35 -22.28
C LEU A 523 15.40 18.43 -21.34
N ALA A 524 15.39 18.16 -20.03
CA ALA A 524 14.83 19.07 -19.05
C ALA A 524 15.64 20.36 -18.91
N GLU A 525 16.97 20.27 -18.87
CA GLU A 525 17.87 21.44 -18.79
C GLU A 525 17.79 22.33 -20.05
N LYS A 526 17.42 21.75 -21.19
CA LYS A 526 17.38 22.45 -22.47
C LYS A 526 16.02 23.10 -22.74
N ASP A 527 14.94 22.33 -22.62
CA ASP A 527 13.63 22.67 -23.17
C ASP A 527 12.53 22.76 -22.08
N PHE A 528 12.83 22.46 -20.81
CA PHE A 528 11.87 22.46 -19.70
C PHE A 528 12.41 23.19 -18.46
N GLN A 529 11.61 23.19 -17.39
CA GLN A 529 11.88 23.90 -16.14
C GLN A 529 12.09 22.97 -14.95
N GLY A 530 11.84 21.66 -15.08
CA GLY A 530 11.96 20.71 -13.99
C GLY A 530 11.79 19.26 -14.42
N LEU A 531 12.28 18.34 -13.59
CA LEU A 531 12.17 16.89 -13.81
C LEU A 531 11.61 16.21 -12.56
N VAL A 532 10.54 15.45 -12.74
CA VAL A 532 10.01 14.50 -11.77
C VAL A 532 10.45 13.09 -12.17
N VAL A 533 10.99 12.32 -11.23
CA VAL A 533 11.16 10.87 -11.37
C VAL A 533 10.05 10.21 -10.57
N GLY A 534 9.05 9.70 -11.27
CA GLY A 534 7.82 9.16 -10.68
C GLY A 534 7.19 8.09 -11.56
N ASN A 535 6.62 7.06 -10.92
CA ASN A 535 5.89 5.99 -11.61
C ASN A 535 4.66 5.57 -10.81
N GLN A 536 3.73 4.86 -11.44
CA GLN A 536 2.50 4.37 -10.78
C GLN A 536 2.50 2.86 -10.55
N GLY A 537 3.65 2.19 -10.71
CA GLY A 537 3.81 0.78 -10.41
C GLY A 537 3.65 0.45 -8.92
N PRO A 538 3.69 -0.85 -8.55
CA PRO A 538 3.56 -1.28 -7.15
C PRO A 538 4.66 -0.73 -6.22
N ASN A 539 5.87 -0.56 -6.75
CA ASN A 539 7.05 -0.06 -6.04
C ASN A 539 7.71 1.04 -6.86
N PHE A 540 8.31 2.02 -6.20
CA PHE A 540 9.11 3.02 -6.90
C PHE A 540 10.34 2.39 -7.54
N SER A 541 11.15 1.65 -6.78
CA SER A 541 12.28 0.87 -7.27
C SER A 541 12.77 -0.11 -6.19
N VAL A 542 13.06 -1.35 -6.58
CA VAL A 542 13.68 -2.35 -5.67
C VAL A 542 15.22 -2.31 -5.68
N GLY A 543 15.81 -1.30 -6.32
CA GLY A 543 17.26 -1.04 -6.32
C GLY A 543 17.93 -1.35 -7.65
N ALA A 544 19.26 -1.44 -7.62
CA ALA A 544 20.08 -1.75 -8.78
C ALA A 544 19.81 -3.17 -9.30
N ASN A 545 20.06 -3.40 -10.59
CA ASN A 545 19.97 -4.73 -11.18
C ASN A 545 21.12 -5.62 -10.69
N ILE A 546 20.91 -6.30 -9.56
CA ILE A 546 21.89 -7.22 -8.96
C ILE A 546 22.24 -8.42 -9.85
N GLY A 547 21.35 -8.79 -10.80
CA GLY A 547 21.64 -9.84 -11.77
C GLY A 547 22.74 -9.43 -12.75
N MET A 548 22.70 -8.19 -13.23
CA MET A 548 23.74 -7.60 -14.07
C MET A 548 25.08 -7.53 -13.33
N ILE A 549 25.08 -7.05 -12.09
CA ILE A 549 26.27 -6.98 -11.23
C ILE A 549 26.87 -8.37 -11.02
N PHE A 550 26.03 -9.37 -10.73
CA PHE A 550 26.47 -10.76 -10.53
C PHE A 550 27.17 -11.33 -11.77
N MET A 551 26.58 -11.14 -12.95
CA MET A 551 27.15 -11.66 -14.20
C MET A 551 28.53 -11.06 -14.46
N MET A 552 28.65 -9.72 -14.45
CA MET A 552 29.93 -9.05 -14.66
C MET A 552 30.99 -9.47 -13.63
N ALA A 553 30.60 -9.61 -12.35
CA ALA A 553 31.53 -10.01 -11.30
C ALA A 553 32.00 -11.47 -11.43
N VAL A 554 31.12 -12.40 -11.83
CA VAL A 554 31.47 -13.83 -12.03
C VAL A 554 32.32 -14.02 -13.29
N GLU A 555 32.03 -13.28 -14.35
CA GLU A 555 32.77 -13.29 -15.61
C GLU A 555 34.09 -12.49 -15.53
N GLN A 556 34.33 -11.82 -14.40
CA GLN A 556 35.51 -10.98 -14.12
C GLN A 556 35.64 -9.77 -15.06
N GLU A 557 34.50 -9.29 -15.55
CA GLU A 557 34.31 -8.05 -16.33
C GLU A 557 34.38 -6.82 -15.39
N TYR A 558 35.50 -6.66 -14.68
CA TYR A 558 35.65 -5.63 -13.65
C TYR A 558 35.73 -4.21 -14.23
N ASP A 559 36.20 -4.06 -15.46
CA ASP A 559 36.23 -2.77 -16.14
C ASP A 559 34.80 -2.34 -16.52
N GLU A 560 33.98 -3.23 -17.08
CA GLU A 560 32.55 -2.97 -17.31
C GLU A 560 31.82 -2.68 -16.00
N LEU A 561 32.08 -3.46 -14.94
CA LEU A 561 31.46 -3.23 -13.64
C LEU A 561 31.85 -1.87 -13.05
N ASN A 562 33.12 -1.48 -13.13
CA ASN A 562 33.59 -0.16 -12.70
C ASN A 562 32.92 0.96 -13.49
N MET A 563 32.82 0.82 -14.82
CA MET A 563 32.10 1.78 -15.67
C MET A 563 30.61 1.88 -15.31
N ALA A 564 29.95 0.76 -15.04
CA ALA A 564 28.55 0.72 -14.66
C ALA A 564 28.30 1.43 -13.31
N VAL A 565 29.13 1.16 -12.30
CA VAL A 565 29.03 1.83 -10.98
C VAL A 565 29.35 3.32 -11.12
N LYS A 566 30.37 3.68 -11.88
CA LYS A 566 30.69 5.08 -12.16
C LYS A 566 29.54 5.81 -12.85
N MET A 567 28.94 5.22 -13.88
CA MET A 567 27.78 5.78 -14.57
C MET A 567 26.60 5.98 -13.61
N PHE A 568 26.41 5.05 -12.66
CA PHE A 568 25.39 5.20 -11.64
C PHE A 568 25.67 6.40 -10.73
N GLN A 569 26.87 6.49 -10.14
CA GLN A 569 27.29 7.64 -9.33
C GLN A 569 27.16 8.96 -10.10
N ASP A 570 27.68 9.03 -11.32
CA ASP A 570 27.59 10.21 -12.18
C ASP A 570 26.13 10.64 -12.40
N THR A 571 25.23 9.68 -12.64
CA THR A 571 23.80 9.94 -12.83
C THR A 571 23.15 10.51 -11.56
N MET A 572 23.47 9.97 -10.38
CA MET A 572 22.97 10.53 -9.11
C MET A 572 23.51 11.95 -8.88
N MET A 573 24.76 12.21 -9.24
CA MET A 573 25.33 13.55 -9.16
C MET A 573 24.76 14.52 -10.19
N ARG A 574 24.34 14.04 -11.35
CA ARG A 574 23.60 14.85 -12.33
C ARG A 574 22.20 15.21 -11.84
N MET A 575 21.52 14.31 -11.13
CA MET A 575 20.26 14.64 -10.45
C MET A 575 20.47 15.80 -9.45
N ARG A 576 21.49 15.68 -8.59
CA ARG A 576 21.82 16.70 -7.58
C ARG A 576 22.27 18.05 -8.15
N TYR A 577 23.02 18.04 -9.24
CA TYR A 577 23.69 19.22 -9.80
C TYR A 577 23.16 19.61 -11.17
N SER A 578 21.87 19.36 -11.40
CA SER A 578 21.14 19.85 -12.56
C SER A 578 20.95 21.37 -12.48
N SER A 579 20.78 22.00 -13.64
CA SER A 579 20.36 23.41 -13.75
C SER A 579 18.85 23.60 -13.60
N ILE A 580 18.09 22.50 -13.54
CA ILE A 580 16.66 22.48 -13.22
C ILE A 580 16.40 21.72 -11.91
N PRO A 581 15.32 22.03 -11.18
CA PRO A 581 14.91 21.25 -10.00
C PRO A 581 14.57 19.80 -10.38
N THR A 582 15.15 18.87 -9.64
CA THR A 582 14.85 17.44 -9.74
C THR A 582 14.08 16.94 -8.52
N ILE A 583 12.96 16.25 -8.77
CA ILE A 583 12.07 15.74 -7.71
C ILE A 583 11.99 14.22 -7.81
N SER A 584 12.19 13.52 -6.69
CA SER A 584 11.90 12.08 -6.58
C SER A 584 10.52 11.87 -5.95
N ALA A 585 9.71 10.97 -6.52
CA ALA A 585 8.39 10.60 -6.00
C ALA A 585 8.33 9.13 -5.55
N PRO A 586 8.97 8.75 -4.42
CA PRO A 586 9.06 7.37 -3.98
C PRO A 586 7.79 6.87 -3.28
N HIS A 587 7.50 5.58 -3.44
CA HIS A 587 6.38 4.85 -2.84
C HIS A 587 6.66 3.34 -2.83
N GLY A 588 5.92 2.59 -2.02
CA GLY A 588 6.14 1.15 -1.91
C GLY A 588 7.58 0.85 -1.55
N MET A 589 8.16 -0.22 -2.10
CA MET A 589 9.60 -0.47 -1.93
C MET A 589 10.41 0.57 -2.69
N THR A 590 11.30 1.25 -1.98
CA THR A 590 12.30 2.21 -2.48
C THR A 590 13.65 1.83 -1.92
N LEU A 591 14.24 0.77 -2.46
CA LEU A 591 15.39 0.11 -1.85
C LEU A 591 16.67 0.37 -2.62
N GLY A 592 17.80 0.41 -1.90
CA GLY A 592 19.14 0.56 -2.46
C GLY A 592 19.23 1.71 -3.44
N GLY A 593 19.51 1.44 -4.71
CA GLY A 593 19.56 2.46 -5.77
C GLY A 593 18.35 3.40 -5.87
N GLY A 594 17.12 2.95 -5.55
CA GLY A 594 15.95 3.83 -5.49
C GLY A 594 16.00 4.80 -4.29
N CYS A 595 16.57 4.35 -3.18
CA CYS A 595 16.88 5.18 -2.02
C CYS A 595 17.98 6.19 -2.37
N GLU A 596 19.06 5.75 -3.03
CA GLU A 596 20.17 6.61 -3.45
C GLU A 596 19.69 7.73 -4.38
N LEU A 597 18.86 7.42 -5.39
CA LEU A 597 18.22 8.42 -6.26
C LEU A 597 17.44 9.45 -5.45
N SER A 598 16.61 8.98 -4.52
CA SER A 598 15.79 9.87 -3.67
C SER A 598 16.66 10.77 -2.78
N MET A 599 17.77 10.25 -2.24
CA MET A 599 18.70 11.02 -1.42
C MET A 599 19.47 12.10 -2.22
N HIS A 600 19.57 11.94 -3.54
CA HIS A 600 20.28 12.85 -4.44
C HIS A 600 19.38 13.84 -5.19
N ALA A 601 18.05 13.70 -5.12
CA ALA A 601 17.13 14.69 -5.67
C ALA A 601 17.14 16.02 -4.86
N ASP A 602 16.78 17.13 -5.52
CA ASP A 602 16.59 18.43 -4.85
C ASP A 602 15.43 18.41 -3.87
N LYS A 603 14.47 17.50 -4.07
CA LYS A 603 13.35 17.29 -3.16
C LYS A 603 12.75 15.90 -3.32
N VAL A 604 12.28 15.34 -2.22
CA VAL A 604 11.48 14.12 -2.21
C VAL A 604 10.03 14.46 -1.87
N VAL A 605 9.12 13.94 -2.69
CA VAL A 605 7.68 13.92 -2.44
C VAL A 605 7.27 12.47 -2.24
N ALA A 606 7.40 11.96 -1.01
CA ALA A 606 7.19 10.55 -0.70
C ALA A 606 5.71 10.25 -0.43
N ALA A 607 5.21 9.11 -0.88
CA ALA A 607 3.94 8.59 -0.39
C ALA A 607 4.09 8.15 1.07
N ALA A 608 3.05 8.24 1.90
CA ALA A 608 3.14 7.82 3.31
C ALA A 608 3.55 6.34 3.45
N GLU A 609 3.08 5.48 2.55
CA GLU A 609 3.49 4.08 2.37
C GLU A 609 4.77 3.95 1.52
N THR A 610 5.87 4.57 2.00
CA THR A 610 7.20 4.40 1.41
C THR A 610 8.07 3.59 2.36
N TYR A 611 8.57 2.45 1.87
CA TYR A 611 9.49 1.55 2.56
C TYR A 611 10.88 1.77 1.97
N ILE A 612 11.65 2.68 2.57
CA ILE A 612 12.90 3.20 1.99
C ILE A 612 14.11 2.88 2.86
N GLY A 613 15.20 2.47 2.22
CA GLY A 613 16.46 2.14 2.91
C GLY A 613 17.53 1.60 1.98
N LEU A 614 18.76 1.63 2.47
CA LEU A 614 19.94 1.05 1.83
C LEU A 614 20.08 -0.40 2.29
N VAL A 615 20.00 -1.36 1.36
CA VAL A 615 19.85 -2.80 1.64
C VAL A 615 21.03 -3.64 1.14
N GLU A 616 22.04 -2.99 0.58
CA GLU A 616 23.17 -3.58 -0.12
C GLU A 616 23.97 -4.56 0.74
N PHE A 617 24.05 -4.32 2.06
CA PHE A 617 24.69 -5.23 3.02
C PHE A 617 24.09 -6.64 2.95
N GLY A 618 22.78 -6.74 2.69
CA GLY A 618 22.06 -8.01 2.55
C GLY A 618 22.49 -8.84 1.32
N VAL A 619 23.13 -8.22 0.33
CA VAL A 619 23.70 -8.91 -0.85
C VAL A 619 25.24 -8.92 -0.84
N GLY A 620 25.87 -8.42 0.23
CA GLY A 620 27.31 -8.53 0.44
C GLY A 620 28.14 -7.33 -0.04
N VAL A 621 27.52 -6.19 -0.32
CA VAL A 621 28.20 -4.97 -0.78
C VAL A 621 27.77 -3.75 0.05
N ILE A 622 28.50 -2.65 -0.06
CA ILE A 622 28.04 -1.33 0.44
C ILE A 622 27.18 -0.63 -0.63
N PRO A 623 26.44 0.44 -0.32
CA PRO A 623 25.85 1.32 -1.34
C PRO A 623 26.89 1.82 -2.33
N GLY A 624 26.59 1.73 -3.63
CA GLY A 624 27.53 2.04 -4.72
C GLY A 624 27.10 3.18 -5.66
N GLY A 625 25.88 3.71 -5.50
CA GLY A 625 25.37 4.86 -6.25
C GLY A 625 25.58 6.20 -5.53
N GLY A 626 26.35 6.26 -4.44
CA GLY A 626 26.57 7.45 -3.64
C GLY A 626 25.90 7.44 -2.26
N GLY A 627 25.24 6.36 -1.85
CA GLY A 627 24.52 6.28 -0.58
C GLY A 627 25.41 6.37 0.66
N SER A 628 26.59 5.75 0.63
CA SER A 628 27.55 5.79 1.75
C SER A 628 28.16 7.19 1.85
N LYS A 629 28.54 7.77 0.70
CA LYS A 629 28.96 9.16 0.57
C LYS A 629 27.90 10.09 1.13
N GLU A 630 26.65 9.90 0.75
CA GLU A 630 25.58 10.84 1.08
C GLU A 630 25.28 10.89 2.57
N PHE A 631 25.38 9.77 3.28
CA PHE A 631 25.29 9.80 4.73
C PHE A 631 26.51 10.42 5.41
N ALA A 632 27.72 10.27 4.87
CA ALA A 632 28.88 11.02 5.36
C ALA A 632 28.69 12.54 5.19
N VAL A 633 28.14 12.98 4.05
CA VAL A 633 27.75 14.38 3.80
C VAL A 633 26.73 14.86 4.83
N ARG A 634 25.65 14.10 5.03
CA ARG A 634 24.59 14.46 5.98
C ARG A 634 25.06 14.45 7.43
N ALA A 635 25.98 13.57 7.80
CA ALA A 635 26.64 13.61 9.10
C ALA A 635 27.42 14.92 9.25
N SER A 636 28.27 15.25 8.29
CA SER A 636 29.06 16.49 8.26
C SER A 636 28.18 17.74 8.42
N ASP A 637 27.03 17.79 7.76
CA ASP A 637 26.11 18.94 7.80
C ASP A 637 25.43 19.13 9.18
N THR A 638 25.43 18.09 10.00
CA THR A 638 24.85 18.13 11.36
C THR A 638 25.89 18.31 12.46
N PHE A 639 27.18 18.28 12.13
CA PHE A 639 28.24 18.54 13.11
C PHE A 639 28.14 19.97 13.62
N LYS A 640 28.17 20.10 14.95
CA LYS A 640 28.15 21.39 15.63
C LYS A 640 29.42 21.53 16.44
N LYS A 641 29.89 22.77 16.55
CA LYS A 641 31.04 23.11 17.37
C LYS A 641 30.81 22.62 18.80
N ASN A 642 31.77 21.86 19.34
CA ASN A 642 31.78 21.25 20.68
C ASN A 642 30.84 20.05 20.89
N ASP A 643 30.13 19.57 19.88
CA ASP A 643 29.37 18.32 19.96
C ASP A 643 30.27 17.10 19.68
N VAL A 644 29.84 15.93 20.14
CA VAL A 644 30.53 14.65 19.86
C VAL A 644 30.15 14.16 18.46
N GLU A 645 30.93 14.57 17.46
CA GLU A 645 30.70 14.28 16.03
C GLU A 645 30.68 12.77 15.71
N LEU A 646 31.45 11.97 16.45
CA LEU A 646 31.54 10.51 16.27
C LEU A 646 30.20 9.80 16.41
N ASN A 647 29.37 10.18 17.39
CA ASN A 647 28.08 9.53 17.64
C ASN A 647 27.12 9.74 16.47
N VAL A 648 27.14 10.93 15.87
CA VAL A 648 26.32 11.25 14.70
C VAL A 648 26.71 10.39 13.51
N LEU A 649 28.01 10.31 13.20
CA LEU A 649 28.49 9.47 12.10
C LEU A 649 28.20 7.98 12.36
N GLN A 650 28.27 7.55 13.62
CA GLN A 650 27.95 6.17 14.02
C GLN A 650 26.49 5.80 13.75
N GLU A 651 25.53 6.68 14.02
CA GLU A 651 24.11 6.38 13.74
C GLU A 651 23.85 6.15 12.25
N TYR A 652 24.49 6.93 11.37
CA TYR A 652 24.43 6.73 9.94
C TYR A 652 25.14 5.43 9.50
N PHE A 653 26.31 5.15 10.07
CA PHE A 653 27.03 3.89 9.84
C PHE A 653 26.17 2.68 10.20
N LEU A 654 25.54 2.68 11.38
CA LEU A 654 24.64 1.62 11.82
C LEU A 654 23.38 1.52 10.97
N THR A 655 22.91 2.62 10.40
CA THR A 655 21.75 2.63 9.49
C THR A 655 22.05 1.84 8.21
N ILE A 656 23.21 2.04 7.60
CA ILE A 656 23.65 1.22 6.44
C ILE A 656 24.04 -0.19 6.89
N GLY A 657 24.90 -0.32 7.90
CA GLY A 657 25.47 -1.60 8.31
C GLY A 657 24.44 -2.62 8.81
N MET A 658 23.33 -2.15 9.37
CA MET A 658 22.19 -3.00 9.76
C MET A 658 21.11 -3.12 8.67
N ALA A 659 21.32 -2.49 7.50
CA ALA A 659 20.36 -2.43 6.40
C ALA A 659 18.96 -1.98 6.87
N LYS A 660 18.89 -0.90 7.67
CA LYS A 660 17.62 -0.41 8.22
C LYS A 660 16.74 0.10 7.07
N VAL A 661 15.49 -0.37 7.03
CA VAL A 661 14.45 0.08 6.10
C VAL A 661 13.32 0.69 6.91
N SER A 662 12.91 1.92 6.57
CA SER A 662 11.76 2.55 7.22
C SER A 662 10.47 1.81 6.86
N THR A 663 9.50 1.76 7.77
CA THR A 663 8.18 1.16 7.50
C THR A 663 7.11 2.17 7.09
N SER A 664 7.51 3.44 6.99
CA SER A 664 6.76 4.55 6.43
C SER A 664 7.71 5.68 5.99
N ALA A 665 7.20 6.65 5.23
CA ALA A 665 7.96 7.87 4.93
C ALA A 665 8.26 8.68 6.19
N TYR A 666 7.41 8.62 7.23
CA TYR A 666 7.63 9.36 8.47
C TYR A 666 8.80 8.79 9.29
N GLU A 667 9.00 7.47 9.29
CA GLU A 667 10.17 6.83 9.90
C GLU A 667 11.47 7.12 9.13
N ALA A 668 11.39 7.41 7.83
CA ALA A 668 12.56 7.72 7.02
C ALA A 668 13.24 9.05 7.42
N TYR A 669 12.53 9.97 8.09
CA TYR A 669 13.15 11.15 8.71
C TYR A 669 14.04 10.78 9.89
N ASP A 670 13.64 9.80 10.70
CA ASP A 670 14.41 9.34 11.87
C ASP A 670 15.67 8.56 11.44
N LEU A 671 15.64 7.93 10.25
CA LEU A 671 16.83 7.32 9.61
C LEU A 671 17.72 8.32 8.87
N GLY A 672 17.33 9.60 8.83
CA GLY A 672 18.05 10.64 8.10
C GLY A 672 18.06 10.46 6.57
N ILE A 673 17.18 9.63 6.01
CA ILE A 673 16.99 9.43 4.56
C ILE A 673 16.15 10.56 3.97
N LEU A 674 15.07 10.95 4.66
CA LEU A 674 14.32 12.17 4.33
C LEU A 674 14.77 13.32 5.23
N GLN A 675 14.76 14.53 4.71
CA GLN A 675 15.22 15.74 5.40
C GLN A 675 14.04 16.66 5.74
N LYS A 676 13.88 16.98 7.02
CA LYS A 676 12.83 17.91 7.49
C LYS A 676 13.06 19.30 6.89
N GLY A 677 11.99 19.97 6.47
CA GLY A 677 12.05 21.28 5.82
C GLY A 677 12.40 21.23 4.33
N LYS A 678 13.01 20.13 3.86
CA LYS A 678 13.26 19.87 2.42
C LYS A 678 12.19 18.97 1.83
N ASP A 679 11.97 17.79 2.41
CA ASP A 679 11.10 16.74 1.85
C ASP A 679 9.68 16.81 2.42
N ILE A 680 8.71 16.20 1.72
CA ILE A 680 7.31 16.14 2.17
C ILE A 680 6.73 14.72 2.03
N VAL A 681 5.65 14.47 2.78
CA VAL A 681 4.89 13.23 2.73
C VAL A 681 3.47 13.51 2.21
N VAL A 682 3.03 12.72 1.24
CA VAL A 682 1.68 12.73 0.70
C VAL A 682 0.95 11.46 1.16
N VAL A 683 -0.19 11.63 1.85
CA VAL A 683 -0.97 10.48 2.36
C VAL A 683 -1.69 9.76 1.21
N ASN A 684 -2.32 10.52 0.30
CA ASN A 684 -2.93 9.95 -0.91
C ASN A 684 -1.88 9.78 -2.02
N LYS A 685 -1.42 8.55 -2.23
CA LYS A 685 -0.46 8.20 -3.30
C LYS A 685 -0.91 8.69 -4.69
N GLU A 686 -2.22 8.69 -5.00
CA GLU A 686 -2.69 9.09 -6.33
C GLU A 686 -2.43 10.58 -6.63
N ARG A 687 -2.27 11.42 -5.59
CA ARG A 687 -1.92 12.85 -5.72
C ARG A 687 -0.42 13.10 -5.81
N GLN A 688 0.41 12.07 -5.64
CA GLN A 688 1.84 12.23 -5.43
C GLN A 688 2.54 12.90 -6.62
N ILE A 689 2.31 12.42 -7.84
CA ILE A 689 2.95 12.97 -9.05
C ILE A 689 2.48 14.40 -9.32
N ALA A 690 1.18 14.68 -9.17
CA ALA A 690 0.65 16.04 -9.27
C ALA A 690 1.30 16.99 -8.24
N THR A 691 1.51 16.51 -7.02
CA THR A 691 2.19 17.25 -5.95
C THR A 691 3.67 17.46 -6.26
N ALA A 692 4.34 16.44 -6.82
CA ALA A 692 5.74 16.52 -7.25
C ALA A 692 5.92 17.54 -8.38
N LYS A 693 5.02 17.52 -9.39
CA LYS A 693 4.96 18.51 -10.46
C LYS A 693 4.79 19.93 -9.91
N ALA A 694 3.85 20.13 -8.99
CA ALA A 694 3.61 21.43 -8.37
C ALA A 694 4.85 21.95 -7.62
N HIS A 695 5.60 21.08 -6.93
CA HIS A 695 6.85 21.45 -6.29
C HIS A 695 7.98 21.76 -7.27
N ALA A 696 8.13 20.98 -8.34
CA ALA A 696 9.11 21.26 -9.39
C ALA A 696 8.87 22.65 -9.99
N LYS A 697 7.61 22.93 -10.36
CA LYS A 697 7.17 24.23 -10.88
C LYS A 697 7.46 25.36 -9.89
N LEU A 698 7.05 25.21 -8.63
CA LEU A 698 7.30 26.22 -7.60
C LEU A 698 8.79 26.50 -7.40
N MET A 699 9.64 25.46 -7.40
CA MET A 699 11.08 25.65 -7.27
C MET A 699 11.65 26.40 -8.47
N ALA A 700 11.22 26.07 -9.69
CA ALA A 700 11.64 26.79 -10.89
C ALA A 700 11.19 28.26 -10.86
N GLU A 701 9.92 28.54 -10.56
CA GLU A 701 9.34 29.89 -10.52
C GLU A 701 9.94 30.76 -9.41
N THR A 702 10.44 30.16 -8.32
CA THR A 702 11.12 30.88 -7.22
C THR A 702 12.58 31.20 -7.52
N GLY A 703 13.08 30.88 -8.72
CA GLY A 703 14.43 31.18 -9.16
C GLY A 703 15.46 30.11 -8.78
N TYR A 704 15.10 28.83 -8.94
CA TYR A 704 16.04 27.71 -8.75
C TYR A 704 17.36 27.98 -9.49
N THR A 705 18.47 27.78 -8.79
CA THR A 705 19.82 27.96 -9.32
C THR A 705 20.61 26.69 -9.09
N LYS A 706 21.36 26.27 -10.12
CA LYS A 706 22.24 25.11 -10.09
C LYS A 706 23.12 25.09 -8.82
N PRO A 707 23.03 24.04 -7.98
CA PRO A 707 23.88 23.94 -6.80
C PRO A 707 25.37 23.81 -7.16
N VAL A 708 26.24 24.28 -6.26
CA VAL A 708 27.71 24.18 -6.43
C VAL A 708 28.21 22.85 -5.91
N LYS A 709 29.10 22.19 -6.66
CA LYS A 709 29.76 20.95 -6.23
C LYS A 709 30.51 21.15 -4.91
N ARG A 710 30.23 20.31 -3.93
CA ARG A 710 30.76 20.46 -2.57
C ARG A 710 32.20 19.98 -2.42
N LYS A 711 32.97 20.75 -1.64
CA LYS A 711 34.39 20.51 -1.29
C LYS A 711 34.67 20.70 0.21
N ASP A 712 33.60 20.80 0.98
CA ASP A 712 33.55 21.27 2.37
C ASP A 712 33.00 20.18 3.30
N ILE A 713 33.13 18.90 2.92
CA ILE A 713 32.61 17.79 3.71
C ILE A 713 33.66 17.41 4.74
N LYS A 714 33.34 17.60 6.01
CA LYS A 714 34.22 17.22 7.11
C LYS A 714 34.12 15.72 7.36
N VAL A 715 35.20 15.01 7.06
CA VAL A 715 35.41 13.62 7.44
C VAL A 715 36.32 13.53 8.65
N LEU A 716 36.19 12.47 9.45
CA LEU A 716 36.86 12.37 10.75
C LEU A 716 38.14 11.49 10.73
N GLY A 717 38.47 10.89 9.59
CA GLY A 717 39.70 10.10 9.39
C GLY A 717 39.85 8.96 10.41
N LYS A 718 41.09 8.73 10.84
CA LYS A 718 41.49 7.68 11.79
C LYS A 718 40.71 7.69 13.10
N GLN A 719 40.23 8.85 13.54
CA GLN A 719 39.43 8.95 14.76
C GLN A 719 38.12 8.16 14.65
N ALA A 720 37.38 8.33 13.54
CA ALA A 720 36.15 7.58 13.31
C ALA A 720 36.43 6.14 12.86
N LEU A 721 37.44 5.96 11.99
CA LEU A 721 37.81 4.63 11.50
C LEU A 721 38.16 3.68 12.65
N GLY A 722 39.00 4.12 13.60
CA GLY A 722 39.36 3.31 14.77
C GLY A 722 38.16 2.93 15.63
N MET A 723 37.23 3.88 15.86
CA MET A 723 35.99 3.60 16.59
C MET A 723 35.14 2.53 15.89
N PHE A 724 35.01 2.62 14.56
CA PHE A 724 34.23 1.64 13.81
C PHE A 724 34.87 0.27 13.81
N LEU A 725 36.18 0.17 13.58
CA LEU A 725 36.90 -1.10 13.59
C LEU A 725 36.78 -1.82 14.94
N VAL A 726 36.95 -1.10 16.06
CA VAL A 726 36.76 -1.69 17.40
C VAL A 726 35.31 -2.17 17.59
N GLY A 727 34.33 -1.42 17.08
CA GLY A 727 32.92 -1.79 17.14
C GLY A 727 32.60 -3.04 16.32
N THR A 728 33.10 -3.14 15.09
CA THR A 728 32.88 -4.30 14.21
C THR A 728 33.61 -5.54 14.74
N ASP A 729 34.87 -5.40 15.18
CA ASP A 729 35.64 -6.48 15.84
C ASP A 729 34.87 -7.05 17.05
N SER A 730 34.31 -6.17 17.88
CA SER A 730 33.52 -6.57 19.05
C SER A 730 32.24 -7.31 18.67
N MET A 731 31.55 -6.88 17.60
CA MET A 731 30.35 -7.56 17.09
C MET A 731 30.66 -8.92 16.49
N GLU A 732 31.79 -9.07 15.80
CA GLU A 732 32.24 -10.36 15.27
C GLU A 732 32.64 -11.32 16.39
N ALA A 733 33.47 -10.86 17.33
CA ALA A 733 33.94 -11.65 18.47
C ALA A 733 32.77 -12.12 19.38
N SER A 734 31.67 -11.37 19.42
CA SER A 734 30.44 -11.75 20.13
C SER A 734 29.45 -12.56 19.27
N HIS A 735 29.82 -12.95 18.05
CA HIS A 735 29.00 -13.68 17.09
C HIS A 735 27.68 -12.97 16.73
N PHE A 736 27.65 -11.64 16.84
CA PHE A 736 26.51 -10.83 16.41
C PHE A 736 26.48 -10.63 14.88
N ILE A 737 27.65 -10.59 14.25
CA ILE A 737 27.84 -10.52 12.79
C ILE A 737 28.78 -11.62 12.32
N SER A 738 28.69 -12.03 11.04
CA SER A 738 29.65 -12.97 10.46
C SER A 738 30.99 -12.30 10.13
N GLU A 739 32.03 -13.10 9.88
CA GLU A 739 33.32 -12.63 9.34
C GLU A 739 33.15 -11.83 8.03
N HIS A 740 32.17 -12.20 7.19
CA HIS A 740 31.92 -11.45 5.96
C HIS A 740 31.19 -10.14 6.23
N ASP A 741 30.24 -10.13 7.17
CA ASP A 741 29.58 -8.89 7.62
C ASP A 741 30.61 -7.91 8.19
N HIS A 742 31.58 -8.41 8.97
CA HIS A 742 32.71 -7.63 9.49
C HIS A 742 33.54 -7.00 8.37
N LYS A 743 33.91 -7.78 7.35
CA LYS A 743 34.66 -7.28 6.18
C LYS A 743 33.91 -6.18 5.43
N ILE A 744 32.61 -6.36 5.18
CA ILE A 744 31.77 -5.34 4.53
C ILE A 744 31.66 -4.09 5.42
N ALA A 745 31.46 -4.26 6.72
CA ALA A 745 31.36 -3.18 7.68
C ALA A 745 32.66 -2.36 7.75
N ASN A 746 33.83 -2.99 7.68
CA ASN A 746 35.12 -2.30 7.64
C ASN A 746 35.33 -1.51 6.35
N LYS A 747 34.85 -2.02 5.21
CA LYS A 747 34.83 -1.25 3.95
C LYS A 747 33.90 -0.04 4.05
N LEU A 748 32.71 -0.19 4.63
CA LEU A 748 31.83 0.94 4.90
C LEU A 748 32.48 1.97 5.84
N ALA A 749 33.12 1.50 6.92
CA ALA A 749 33.81 2.34 7.89
C ALA A 749 34.90 3.18 7.23
N TYR A 750 35.69 2.55 6.34
CA TYR A 750 36.71 3.23 5.54
C TYR A 750 36.11 4.39 4.72
N VAL A 751 35.03 4.14 3.99
CA VAL A 751 34.36 5.16 3.17
C VAL A 751 33.80 6.30 4.03
N MET A 752 33.03 5.97 5.07
CA MET A 752 32.36 6.98 5.90
C MET A 752 33.32 7.80 6.77
N ALA A 753 34.47 7.24 7.14
CA ALA A 753 35.54 7.97 7.82
C ALA A 753 36.36 8.87 6.88
N GLY A 754 36.16 8.77 5.56
CA GLY A 754 36.95 9.50 4.57
C GLY A 754 38.31 8.86 4.27
N GLY A 755 38.42 7.54 4.41
CA GLY A 755 39.65 6.78 4.22
C GLY A 755 40.60 6.81 5.42
N ASP A 756 41.88 6.54 5.17
CA ASP A 756 42.93 6.46 6.22
C ASP A 756 43.57 7.83 6.56
N LEU A 757 42.79 8.92 6.48
CA LEU A 757 43.29 10.26 6.76
C LEU A 757 43.73 10.37 8.23
N SER A 758 44.90 10.96 8.48
CA SER A 758 45.49 11.05 9.82
C SER A 758 44.71 11.93 10.78
N GLU A 759 43.92 12.87 10.26
CA GLU A 759 43.17 13.85 11.04
C GLU A 759 41.85 14.23 10.33
N PRO A 760 40.88 14.81 11.06
CA PRO A 760 39.67 15.34 10.46
C PRO A 760 39.98 16.37 9.36
N THR A 761 39.43 16.16 8.18
CA THR A 761 39.80 16.89 6.95
C THR A 761 38.55 17.28 6.16
N LEU A 762 38.60 18.39 5.44
CA LEU A 762 37.58 18.75 4.46
C LEU A 762 37.88 18.08 3.11
N VAL A 763 36.93 17.32 2.58
CA VAL A 763 37.04 16.61 1.32
C VAL A 763 35.89 16.97 0.37
N SER A 764 36.05 16.60 -0.90
CA SER A 764 34.99 16.74 -1.91
C SER A 764 34.06 15.53 -1.96
N GLU A 765 32.87 15.71 -2.53
CA GLU A 765 31.99 14.56 -2.80
C GLU A 765 32.66 13.57 -3.74
N GLN A 766 33.43 14.05 -4.72
CA GLN A 766 34.13 13.18 -5.66
C GLN A 766 35.13 12.27 -4.95
N TYR A 767 35.87 12.80 -3.97
CA TYR A 767 36.79 12.00 -3.15
C TYR A 767 36.07 10.84 -2.45
N LEU A 768 34.91 11.11 -1.85
CA LEU A 768 34.09 10.09 -1.20
C LEU A 768 33.48 9.09 -2.19
N LEU A 769 33.03 9.55 -3.36
CA LEU A 769 32.51 8.67 -4.41
C LEU A 769 33.58 7.72 -4.96
N ASP A 770 34.82 8.19 -5.11
CA ASP A 770 35.92 7.37 -5.63
C ASP A 770 36.28 6.25 -4.65
N ILE A 771 36.40 6.55 -3.34
CA ILE A 771 36.66 5.50 -2.33
C ILE A 771 35.45 4.59 -2.10
N GLU A 772 34.22 5.09 -2.26
CA GLU A 772 33.00 4.27 -2.23
C GLU A 772 32.99 3.26 -3.38
N ARG A 773 33.29 3.71 -4.60
CA ARG A 773 33.36 2.84 -5.79
C ARG A 773 34.47 1.79 -5.64
N GLU A 774 35.64 2.19 -5.15
CA GLU A 774 36.73 1.26 -4.88
C GLU A 774 36.31 0.18 -3.88
N ALA A 775 35.70 0.58 -2.76
CA ALA A 775 35.21 -0.34 -1.73
C ALA A 775 34.13 -1.28 -2.27
N PHE A 776 33.19 -0.76 -3.07
CA PHE A 776 32.15 -1.56 -3.73
C PHE A 776 32.75 -2.62 -4.64
N LEU A 777 33.63 -2.23 -5.56
CA LEU A 777 34.26 -3.13 -6.53
C LEU A 777 35.09 -4.21 -5.83
N SER A 778 35.84 -3.84 -4.79
CA SER A 778 36.59 -4.78 -3.96
C SER A 778 35.70 -5.81 -3.26
N LEU A 779 34.44 -5.47 -2.92
CA LEU A 779 33.50 -6.42 -2.33
C LEU A 779 32.88 -7.35 -3.38
N CYS A 780 32.75 -6.90 -4.62
CA CYS A 780 32.26 -7.73 -5.73
C CYS A 780 33.23 -8.87 -6.10
N THR A 781 34.52 -8.77 -5.77
CA THR A 781 35.49 -9.85 -5.99
C THR A 781 35.42 -10.96 -4.95
N GLU A 782 34.63 -10.79 -3.88
CA GLU A 782 34.58 -11.71 -2.75
C GLU A 782 33.63 -12.88 -3.03
N ARG A 783 34.12 -14.11 -2.85
CA ARG A 783 33.31 -15.33 -3.05
C ARG A 783 32.03 -15.32 -2.22
N LYS A 784 32.11 -14.93 -0.94
CA LYS A 784 30.95 -14.86 -0.04
C LYS A 784 29.91 -13.83 -0.52
N THR A 785 30.34 -12.72 -1.14
CA THR A 785 29.43 -11.75 -1.78
C THR A 785 28.71 -12.37 -2.97
N LEU A 786 29.42 -13.05 -3.86
CA LEU A 786 28.81 -13.73 -5.00
C LEU A 786 27.79 -14.80 -4.55
N GLU A 787 28.10 -15.55 -3.50
CA GLU A 787 27.15 -16.50 -2.86
C GLU A 787 25.88 -15.78 -2.35
N ARG A 788 26.02 -14.62 -1.71
CA ARG A 788 24.89 -13.80 -1.24
C ARG A 788 24.03 -13.29 -2.38
N ILE A 789 24.64 -12.74 -3.45
CA ILE A 789 23.90 -12.25 -4.62
C ILE A 789 23.16 -13.41 -5.31
N GLN A 790 23.83 -14.54 -5.52
CA GLN A 790 23.22 -15.74 -6.11
C GLN A 790 22.05 -16.24 -5.27
N HIS A 791 22.20 -16.26 -3.94
CA HIS A 791 21.12 -16.66 -3.04
C HIS A 791 19.93 -15.70 -3.12
N MET A 792 20.17 -14.38 -3.10
CA MET A 792 19.13 -13.36 -3.26
C MET A 792 18.39 -13.51 -4.59
N LEU A 793 19.10 -13.71 -5.70
CA LEU A 793 18.50 -13.93 -7.03
C LEU A 793 17.63 -15.20 -7.06
N LYS A 794 18.03 -16.25 -6.35
CA LYS A 794 17.32 -17.54 -6.32
C LYS A 794 16.14 -17.56 -5.36
N THR A 795 16.25 -16.92 -4.19
CA THR A 795 15.29 -17.07 -3.08
C THR A 795 14.53 -15.79 -2.74
N GLY A 796 15.02 -14.63 -3.19
CA GLY A 796 14.53 -13.32 -2.78
C GLY A 796 14.81 -13.01 -1.32
N LYS A 797 15.75 -13.70 -0.68
CA LYS A 797 16.11 -13.50 0.74
C LYS A 797 17.62 -13.26 0.88
N PRO A 798 18.05 -12.49 1.91
CA PRO A 798 19.47 -12.35 2.23
C PRO A 798 20.06 -13.68 2.72
N LEU A 799 21.33 -13.90 2.41
CA LEU A 799 22.16 -14.96 3.00
C LEU A 799 23.15 -14.31 3.98
N ARG A 800 23.30 -14.88 5.18
CA ARG A 800 24.34 -14.49 6.13
C ARG A 800 25.32 -15.66 6.29
N ASN A 801 26.41 -15.60 5.51
CA ASN A 801 27.55 -16.52 5.47
C ASN A 801 28.84 -15.82 5.94
#